data_AF-A0A3S3WGP4-F1
#
_entry.id   AF-A0A3S3WGP4-F1
#
_cell.length_a   1.000
_cell.length_b   1.000
_cell.length_c   1.000
_cell.angle_alpha   90.00
_cell.angle_beta   90.00
_cell.angle_gamma   90.00
#
_symmetry.space_group_name_H-M   'P 1'
#
loop_
_entity.id
_entity.type
_entity.pdbx_description
1 polymer ?
#
loop_
_entity_poly.entity_id
_entity_poly.type
_entity_poly.pdbx_seq_one_letter_code
_entity_poly.pdbx_strand_id
1 'polypeptide(L)'
;MNGQPLSKQSTRLWCRAAGLWLPGRVRRILELSGMSPQPVLPGLRPTPGDLVAAWGHSPLAPKAEAFAAQHGLPLIRIEDAFLRSLAPGRAGRRGDGPLGLLIDRRGGVHFDPHLPSDLEHLLATAPLDDTALLDRAREGMARLREGDLSKYNLHDPDLAPPPPGYVLIIDQTREDASLRLSGATEGLFKEMLFRARDDHPGARIVIRSHPETVQGLRRGHYGPEDLQPGEMLLSAAVGPRALLEGAIAVYTISSQMGFEAVLAGHRPVVLGRPFYAGWGLTQDQGGPLPRRHRNLTRVQLFAGAMLLAPVWYDPCRDRLCSFEEALDQLEAEVRALREDRRGYVALGMRLWKRGALQSFFGREKPVIFAGDEQAALKRAKRDNRDLLVWAAAGAPPALPEGLRLRRVEDGLIRSRGLGADLVPPLSLIADGRGISFDPGGPSDLEALLAWKLRPGQRLRASRLIRDLREGGVTKYNLSGPMPEVPEGHRILVPGQVEDDASLRLGGSAIRSNLGLLRSVREQNPTAVILWKAHPDVVAGLRPGAVPAEEVAALADACLDDSSAHDALSLADEVWTMTSGTGFEALLRGIPVTCLGMPFYAGWGLTRDLVPPPPRRRAGVEIAGVEIEDLAWAALIGYPRYLDPITRRPCPPEVVVERLRDGRVLPRSALLRALAKAQGLAANYAWIWRRG
;
A
#
# COMPACT_ATOMS: atom_id res chain seq x y z
N MET A 1 9.11 -7.53 34.82
CA MET A 1 8.12 -6.92 35.76
C MET A 1 6.78 -6.89 35.05
N ASN A 2 5.82 -7.70 35.54
CA ASN A 2 4.47 -7.80 35.01
C ASN A 2 3.71 -6.48 35.24
N GLY A 3 3.61 -5.65 34.21
CA GLY A 3 2.81 -4.44 34.23
C GLY A 3 1.36 -4.74 33.89
N GLN A 4 0.49 -4.74 34.89
CA GLN A 4 -0.94 -4.56 34.65
C GLN A 4 -1.17 -3.22 33.94
N PRO A 5 -2.07 -3.12 32.95
CA PRO A 5 -2.40 -1.85 32.34
C PRO A 5 -3.22 -1.02 33.35
N LEU A 6 -2.58 -0.01 33.94
CA LEU A 6 -3.30 1.11 34.53
C LEU A 6 -4.17 1.71 33.41
N SER A 7 -5.49 1.51 33.48
CA SER A 7 -6.42 2.17 32.57
C SER A 7 -6.30 3.68 32.81
N LYS A 8 -5.50 4.37 32.00
CA LYS A 8 -5.48 5.84 31.99
C LYS A 8 -6.90 6.29 31.69
N GLN A 9 -7.54 6.90 32.68
CA GLN A 9 -8.87 7.46 32.54
C GLN A 9 -8.84 8.47 31.38
N SER A 10 -9.68 8.28 30.38
CA SER A 10 -9.70 9.14 29.20
C SER A 10 -10.11 10.57 29.57
N THR A 11 -9.38 11.56 29.07
CA THR A 11 -9.67 12.98 29.32
C THR A 11 -10.85 13.43 28.47
N ARG A 12 -11.90 14.00 29.08
CA ARG A 12 -13.04 14.52 28.32
C ARG A 12 -12.63 15.71 27.48
N LEU A 13 -13.12 15.72 26.23
CA LEU A 13 -12.79 16.73 25.24
C LEU A 13 -14.06 17.38 24.70
N TRP A 14 -14.33 18.60 25.16
CA TRP A 14 -15.51 19.36 24.80
C TRP A 14 -15.38 19.97 23.41
N CYS A 15 -16.29 19.62 22.51
CA CYS A 15 -16.22 19.92 21.09
C CYS A 15 -17.45 20.70 20.62
N ARG A 16 -17.23 21.85 19.98
CA ARG A 16 -18.30 22.59 19.27
C ARG A 16 -18.52 22.08 17.85
N ALA A 17 -17.45 21.69 17.16
CA ALA A 17 -17.53 21.20 15.79
C ALA A 17 -18.01 19.74 15.75
N ALA A 18 -19.10 19.49 15.01
CA ALA A 18 -19.71 18.16 14.91
C ALA A 18 -18.75 17.06 14.41
N GLY A 19 -17.86 17.40 13.48
CA GLY A 19 -16.86 16.46 12.95
C GLY A 19 -15.86 15.91 13.98
N LEU A 20 -15.74 16.54 15.16
CA LEU A 20 -14.88 16.07 16.25
C LEU A 20 -15.55 15.01 17.13
N TRP A 21 -16.87 15.04 17.26
CA TRP A 21 -17.61 14.20 18.22
C TRP A 21 -18.66 13.27 17.58
N LEU A 22 -19.01 13.46 16.30
CA LEU A 22 -19.77 12.47 15.54
C LEU A 22 -18.91 11.24 15.22
N PRO A 23 -19.53 10.05 15.07
CA PRO A 23 -18.82 8.84 14.65
C PRO A 23 -18.04 9.06 13.35
N GLY A 24 -16.76 8.72 13.37
CA GLY A 24 -15.88 8.93 12.23
C GLY A 24 -14.40 8.80 12.62
N ARG A 25 -13.53 8.86 11.61
CA ARG A 25 -12.09 8.62 11.80
C ARG A 25 -11.43 9.67 12.71
N VAL A 26 -11.81 10.94 12.60
CA VAL A 26 -11.31 12.00 13.47
C VAL A 26 -11.58 11.68 14.95
N ARG A 27 -12.84 11.43 15.29
CA ARG A 27 -13.23 11.03 16.65
C ARG A 27 -12.46 9.79 17.12
N ARG A 28 -12.33 8.78 16.26
CA ARG A 28 -11.63 7.53 16.61
C ARG A 28 -10.15 7.76 16.93
N ILE A 29 -9.47 8.62 16.17
CA ILE A 29 -8.07 8.99 16.45
C ILE A 29 -7.96 9.70 17.80
N LEU A 30 -8.90 10.60 18.13
CA LEU A 30 -8.91 11.29 19.42
C LEU A 30 -9.14 10.32 20.59
N GLU A 31 -10.08 9.38 20.45
CA GLU A 31 -10.34 8.32 21.43
C GLU A 31 -9.09 7.46 21.67
N LEU A 32 -8.43 7.02 20.61
CA LEU A 32 -7.18 6.27 20.70
C LEU A 32 -6.02 7.08 21.26
N SER A 33 -6.07 8.41 21.14
CA SER A 33 -5.13 9.36 21.74
C SER A 33 -5.42 9.67 23.22
N GLY A 34 -6.37 8.95 23.83
CA GLY A 34 -6.75 9.09 25.23
C GLY A 34 -7.76 10.21 25.52
N MET A 35 -8.35 10.82 24.50
CA MET A 35 -9.34 11.90 24.64
C MET A 35 -10.74 11.40 24.31
N SER A 36 -11.76 11.76 25.09
CA SER A 36 -13.16 11.38 24.86
C SER A 36 -13.94 12.57 24.31
N PRO A 37 -14.18 12.67 22.98
CA PRO A 37 -14.87 13.81 22.40
C PRO A 37 -16.35 13.83 22.78
N GLN A 38 -16.83 14.96 23.30
CA GLN A 38 -18.22 15.17 23.71
C GLN A 38 -18.75 16.50 23.17
N PRO A 39 -20.03 16.57 22.76
CA PRO A 39 -20.62 17.82 22.31
C PRO A 39 -20.79 18.80 23.47
N VAL A 40 -20.60 20.10 23.20
CA VAL A 40 -20.99 21.15 24.15
C VAL A 40 -22.51 21.37 24.05
N LEU A 41 -23.26 20.81 25.00
CA LEU A 41 -24.72 20.91 25.09
C LEU A 41 -25.16 21.76 26.30
N PRO A 42 -26.34 22.41 26.24
CA PRO A 42 -26.92 23.10 27.39
C PRO A 42 -27.08 22.18 28.60
N GLY A 43 -26.77 22.70 29.80
CA GLY A 43 -26.92 21.97 31.07
C GLY A 43 -25.77 21.05 31.45
N LEU A 44 -24.91 20.66 30.50
CA LEU A 44 -23.67 19.94 30.81
C LEU A 44 -22.60 20.93 31.29
N ARG A 45 -21.90 20.57 32.38
CA ARG A 45 -20.80 21.37 32.93
C ARG A 45 -19.48 20.61 32.86
N PRO A 46 -18.40 21.24 32.37
CA PRO A 46 -17.07 20.66 32.44
C PRO A 46 -16.58 20.57 33.89
N THR A 47 -15.63 19.68 34.17
CA THR A 47 -14.93 19.58 35.46
C THR A 47 -13.46 19.96 35.30
N PRO A 48 -12.76 20.24 36.42
CA PRO A 48 -11.29 20.35 36.40
C PRO A 48 -10.65 19.12 35.74
N GLY A 49 -9.68 19.36 34.86
CA GLY A 49 -9.00 18.32 34.09
C GLY A 49 -9.59 18.03 32.70
N ASP A 50 -10.76 18.57 32.37
CA ASP A 50 -11.32 18.49 31.02
C ASP A 50 -10.56 19.40 30.03
N LEU A 51 -10.68 19.10 28.74
CA LEU A 51 -10.11 19.88 27.64
C LEU A 51 -11.20 20.43 26.71
N VAL A 52 -10.90 21.48 25.97
CA VAL A 52 -11.78 22.00 24.89
C VAL A 52 -11.05 21.87 23.56
N ALA A 53 -11.73 21.37 22.52
CA ALA A 53 -11.17 21.28 21.18
C ALA A 53 -11.80 22.29 20.20
N ALA A 54 -10.92 22.91 19.42
CA ALA A 54 -11.27 23.60 18.18
C ALA A 54 -10.69 22.83 16.97
N TRP A 55 -11.46 22.75 15.87
CA TRP A 55 -10.88 22.39 14.58
C TRP A 55 -10.19 23.62 14.00
N GLY A 56 -8.84 23.61 14.05
CA GLY A 56 -7.97 24.73 13.69
C GLY A 56 -8.56 26.09 14.08
N HIS A 57 -8.74 26.92 13.05
CA HIS A 57 -9.40 28.24 13.11
C HIS A 57 -10.67 28.26 12.25
N SER A 58 -11.45 27.17 12.32
CA SER A 58 -12.76 27.07 11.67
C SER A 58 -13.75 28.14 12.18
N PRO A 59 -14.88 28.38 11.48
CA PRO A 59 -15.90 29.34 11.94
C PRO A 59 -16.49 29.05 13.34
N LEU A 60 -16.31 27.84 13.86
CA LEU A 60 -16.74 27.45 15.21
C LEU A 60 -15.64 27.61 16.28
N ALA A 61 -14.39 27.89 15.89
CA ALA A 61 -13.27 28.04 16.82
C ALA A 61 -13.49 29.16 17.86
N PRO A 62 -14.02 30.36 17.52
CA PRO A 62 -14.29 31.40 18.52
C PRO A 62 -15.28 30.95 19.61
N LYS A 63 -16.24 30.07 19.26
CA LYS A 63 -17.20 29.51 20.25
C LYS A 63 -16.54 28.47 21.16
N ALA A 64 -15.52 27.76 20.68
CA ALA A 64 -14.73 26.86 21.50
C ALA A 64 -13.79 27.64 22.43
N GLU A 65 -13.15 28.69 21.92
CA GLU A 65 -12.30 29.61 22.70
C GLU A 65 -13.07 30.30 23.82
N ALA A 66 -14.25 30.86 23.52
CA ALA A 66 -15.11 31.48 24.52
C ALA A 66 -15.54 30.48 25.59
N PHE A 67 -15.86 29.24 25.21
CA PHE A 67 -16.20 28.18 26.16
C PHE A 67 -15.01 27.77 27.04
N ALA A 68 -13.82 27.63 26.46
CA ALA A 68 -12.59 27.36 27.19
C ALA A 68 -12.29 28.47 28.21
N ALA A 69 -12.37 29.73 27.78
CA ALA A 69 -12.13 30.89 28.64
C ALA A 69 -13.18 31.00 29.77
N GLN A 70 -14.46 30.83 29.46
CA GLN A 70 -15.56 30.87 30.43
C GLN A 70 -15.38 29.84 31.55
N HIS A 71 -14.81 28.68 31.24
CA HIS A 71 -14.68 27.56 32.17
C HIS A 71 -13.24 27.35 32.68
N GLY A 72 -12.28 28.20 32.30
CA GLY A 72 -10.88 28.08 32.69
C GLY A 72 -10.21 26.78 32.24
N LEU A 73 -10.60 26.26 31.07
CA LEU A 73 -10.10 24.97 30.55
C LEU A 73 -9.01 25.17 29.50
N PRO A 74 -8.04 24.23 29.39
CA PRO A 74 -7.08 24.24 28.30
C PRO A 74 -7.75 24.04 26.93
N LEU A 75 -7.37 24.87 25.96
CA LEU A 75 -7.77 24.75 24.56
C LEU A 75 -6.73 23.92 23.79
N ILE A 76 -7.19 22.92 23.05
CA ILE A 76 -6.39 22.20 22.06
C ILE A 76 -6.91 22.49 20.66
N ARG A 77 -6.03 22.50 19.66
CA ARG A 77 -6.42 22.63 18.25
C ARG A 77 -6.07 21.38 17.47
N ILE A 78 -7.03 20.96 16.65
CA ILE A 78 -6.94 19.75 15.86
C ILE A 78 -7.00 20.14 14.39
N GLU A 79 -6.10 19.58 13.59
CA GLU A 79 -6.09 19.69 12.13
C GLU A 79 -5.73 18.37 11.46
N ASP A 80 -6.03 18.27 10.17
CA ASP A 80 -5.53 17.17 9.35
C ASP A 80 -3.98 17.18 9.35
N ALA A 81 -3.36 16.00 9.45
CA ALA A 81 -1.94 15.86 9.18
C ALA A 81 -1.59 16.18 7.72
N PHE A 82 -0.31 16.44 7.46
CA PHE A 82 0.19 16.82 6.14
C PHE A 82 0.02 15.70 5.09
N LEU A 83 0.03 14.43 5.50
CA LEU A 83 -0.44 13.32 4.68
C LEU A 83 -1.83 12.92 5.14
N ARG A 84 -2.85 13.02 4.29
CA ARG A 84 -4.23 12.88 4.73
C ARG A 84 -4.93 11.66 4.16
N SER A 85 -5.15 11.60 2.85
CA SER A 85 -6.07 10.64 2.23
C SER A 85 -5.96 10.63 0.71
N LEU A 86 -6.83 9.86 0.03
CA LEU A 86 -6.94 9.95 -1.43
C LEU A 86 -7.58 11.28 -1.82
N ALA A 87 -8.77 11.58 -1.32
CA ALA A 87 -9.53 12.78 -1.68
C ALA A 87 -9.51 13.87 -0.58
N PRO A 88 -9.78 15.15 -0.91
CA PRO A 88 -10.11 16.17 0.08
C PRO A 88 -11.26 15.74 0.99
N GLY A 89 -11.25 16.20 2.24
CA GLY A 89 -12.26 15.81 3.23
C GLY A 89 -13.69 16.12 2.80
N ARG A 90 -13.88 17.27 2.16
CA ARG A 90 -15.17 17.75 1.65
C ARG A 90 -15.69 16.97 0.44
N ALA A 91 -14.84 16.17 -0.21
CA ALA A 91 -15.26 15.34 -1.35
C ALA A 91 -16.14 14.14 -0.93
N GLY A 92 -16.23 13.83 0.38
CA GLY A 92 -17.17 12.82 0.89
C GLY A 92 -16.95 11.41 0.35
N ARG A 93 -15.75 11.09 -0.13
CA ARG A 93 -15.44 9.78 -0.70
C ARG A 93 -15.64 8.68 0.34
N ARG A 94 -16.47 7.68 0.00
CA ARG A 94 -16.81 6.60 0.92
C ARG A 94 -15.56 5.87 1.40
N GLY A 95 -15.42 5.76 2.72
CA GLY A 95 -14.31 5.06 3.36
C GLY A 95 -13.00 5.85 3.38
N ASP A 96 -12.91 7.05 2.80
CA ASP A 96 -11.78 7.96 2.98
C ASP A 96 -11.87 8.68 4.34
N GLY A 97 -10.73 9.11 4.85
CA GLY A 97 -10.61 9.88 6.09
C GLY A 97 -9.14 10.21 6.37
N PRO A 98 -8.84 11.08 7.35
CA PRO A 98 -7.47 11.43 7.68
C PRO A 98 -6.68 10.23 8.20
N LEU A 99 -5.50 9.98 7.65
CA LEU A 99 -4.54 8.99 8.16
C LEU A 99 -3.76 9.49 9.38
N GLY A 100 -3.81 10.79 9.67
CA GLY A 100 -3.27 11.35 10.89
C GLY A 100 -3.86 12.71 11.22
N LEU A 101 -3.64 13.15 12.46
CA LEU A 101 -4.04 14.45 12.96
C LEU A 101 -2.84 15.18 13.57
N LEU A 102 -2.80 16.49 13.40
CA LEU A 102 -2.01 17.38 14.26
C LEU A 102 -2.88 17.73 15.45
N ILE A 103 -2.44 17.37 16.66
CA ILE A 103 -3.14 17.66 17.92
C ILE A 103 -2.25 18.61 18.72
N ASP A 104 -2.51 19.91 18.59
CA ASP A 104 -1.77 20.97 19.27
C ASP A 104 -2.36 21.21 20.66
N ARG A 105 -1.60 20.86 21.70
CA ARG A 105 -1.99 20.97 23.11
C ARG A 105 -1.66 22.33 23.73
N ARG A 106 -0.91 23.19 23.02
CA ARG A 106 -0.60 24.56 23.47
C ARG A 106 -1.70 25.55 23.11
N GLY A 107 -2.69 25.13 22.32
CA GLY A 107 -3.75 25.99 21.82
C GLY A 107 -3.33 26.83 20.61
N GLY A 108 -2.12 26.62 20.08
CA GLY A 108 -1.68 27.13 18.78
C GLY A 108 -2.18 26.25 17.64
N VAL A 109 -1.75 26.53 16.42
CA VAL A 109 -1.90 25.62 15.27
C VAL A 109 -0.79 25.92 14.27
N HIS A 110 -0.32 24.91 13.55
CA HIS A 110 0.88 25.00 12.70
C HIS A 110 0.89 26.17 11.69
N PHE A 111 -0.28 26.60 11.19
CA PHE A 111 -0.39 27.69 10.23
C PHE A 111 -0.66 29.07 10.86
N ASP A 112 -0.75 29.17 12.20
CA ASP A 112 -0.95 30.43 12.91
C ASP A 112 0.40 30.97 13.42
N PRO A 113 0.95 32.04 12.81
CA PRO A 113 2.22 32.61 13.25
C PRO A 113 2.09 33.49 14.49
N HIS A 114 0.88 33.81 14.96
CA HIS A 114 0.68 34.70 16.10
C HIS A 114 0.93 34.00 17.44
N LEU A 115 0.62 32.71 17.52
CA LEU A 115 0.78 31.89 18.72
C LEU A 115 1.81 30.77 18.48
N PRO A 116 2.62 30.40 19.47
CA PRO A 116 3.48 29.22 19.36
C PRO A 116 2.60 27.96 19.22
N SER A 117 2.94 27.11 18.25
CA SER A 117 2.36 25.78 18.08
C SER A 117 3.28 24.70 18.65
N ASP A 118 2.73 23.52 18.90
CA ASP A 118 3.53 22.34 19.24
C ASP A 118 4.54 21.99 18.14
N LEU A 119 4.17 22.14 16.87
CA LEU A 119 5.10 21.93 15.75
C LEU A 119 6.22 22.97 15.73
N GLU A 120 5.90 24.26 15.90
CA GLU A 120 6.92 25.32 15.96
C GLU A 120 7.88 25.09 17.13
N HIS A 121 7.34 24.73 18.30
CA HIS A 121 8.16 24.40 19.47
C HIS A 121 9.06 23.19 19.21
N LEU A 122 8.51 22.11 18.65
CA LEU A 122 9.27 20.90 18.30
C LEU A 122 10.43 21.22 17.35
N LEU A 123 10.17 21.98 16.28
CA LEU A 123 11.20 22.37 15.31
C LEU A 123 12.28 23.27 15.95
N ALA A 124 11.88 24.16 16.86
CA ALA A 124 12.79 25.04 17.57
C ALA A 124 13.70 24.30 18.57
N THR A 125 13.18 23.30 19.30
CA THR A 125 13.84 22.78 20.51
C THR A 125 14.30 21.32 20.42
N ALA A 126 13.74 20.50 19.51
CA ALA A 126 14.07 19.09 19.48
C ALA A 126 15.49 18.82 18.93
N PRO A 127 16.21 17.83 19.49
CA PRO A 127 17.47 17.34 18.93
C PRO A 127 17.18 16.53 17.66
N LEU A 128 17.25 17.20 16.51
CA LEU A 128 16.95 16.65 15.18
C LEU A 128 18.25 16.20 14.47
N ASP A 129 19.15 15.56 15.19
CA ASP A 129 20.48 15.12 14.73
C ASP A 129 20.72 13.61 14.89
N ASP A 130 19.76 12.88 15.48
CA ASP A 130 19.79 11.42 15.57
C ASP A 130 19.77 10.75 14.19
N THR A 131 20.80 9.95 13.89
CA THR A 131 20.96 9.25 12.61
C THR A 131 19.75 8.35 12.29
N ALA A 132 19.21 7.63 13.28
CA ALA A 132 18.09 6.73 13.05
C ALA A 132 16.81 7.48 12.64
N LEU A 133 16.50 8.59 13.32
CA LEU A 133 15.42 9.49 12.95
C LEU A 133 15.62 10.10 11.55
N LEU A 134 16.84 10.55 11.24
CA LEU A 134 17.15 11.15 9.94
C LEU A 134 17.09 10.13 8.80
N ASP A 135 17.45 8.88 9.03
CA ASP A 135 17.31 7.80 8.04
C ASP A 135 15.84 7.45 7.78
N ARG A 136 15.01 7.41 8.83
CA ARG A 136 13.55 7.30 8.67
C ARG A 136 12.98 8.46 7.86
N ALA A 137 13.46 9.68 8.10
CA ALA A 137 13.02 10.86 7.36
C ALA A 137 13.44 10.80 5.88
N ARG A 138 14.68 10.36 5.58
CA ARG A 138 15.16 10.15 4.21
C ARG A 138 14.35 9.09 3.47
N GLU A 139 14.06 7.96 4.12
CA GLU A 139 13.22 6.92 3.52
C GLU A 139 11.79 7.43 3.29
N GLY A 140 11.21 8.14 4.26
CA GLY A 140 9.90 8.76 4.11
C GLY A 140 9.82 9.73 2.92
N MET A 141 10.81 10.62 2.78
CA MET A 141 10.92 11.53 1.65
C MET A 141 11.08 10.77 0.31
N ALA A 142 11.90 9.71 0.29
CA ALA A 142 12.11 8.89 -0.91
C ALA A 142 10.82 8.17 -1.33
N ARG A 143 10.07 7.60 -0.39
CA ARG A 143 8.79 6.92 -0.66
C ARG A 143 7.71 7.88 -1.14
N LEU A 144 7.59 9.05 -0.53
CA LEU A 144 6.64 10.07 -1.03
C LEU A 144 6.98 10.49 -2.46
N ARG A 145 8.27 10.65 -2.78
CA ARG A 145 8.71 10.99 -4.14
C ARG A 145 8.47 9.86 -5.14
N GLU A 146 8.79 8.62 -4.80
CA GLU A 146 8.59 7.44 -5.66
C GLU A 146 7.11 7.19 -5.92
N GLY A 147 6.29 7.29 -4.87
CA GLY A 147 4.84 7.10 -4.96
C GLY A 147 4.09 8.30 -5.52
N ASP A 148 4.75 9.42 -5.87
CA ASP A 148 4.10 10.69 -6.20
C ASP A 148 2.99 11.02 -5.20
N LEU A 149 3.32 11.02 -3.91
CA LEU A 149 2.36 11.18 -2.82
C LEU A 149 2.36 12.61 -2.28
N SER A 150 1.16 13.12 -1.97
CA SER A 150 0.91 14.46 -1.44
C SER A 150 -0.22 14.40 -0.40
N LYS A 151 -0.67 15.54 0.14
CA LYS A 151 -1.81 15.60 1.07
C LYS A 151 -3.04 14.84 0.56
N TYR A 152 -3.31 15.02 -0.75
CA TYR A 152 -4.38 14.36 -1.49
C TYR A 152 -3.80 13.69 -2.74
N ASN A 153 -4.31 12.50 -3.06
CA ASN A 153 -3.69 11.56 -4.00
C ASN A 153 -4.66 11.12 -5.12
N LEU A 154 -5.61 11.99 -5.50
CA LEU A 154 -6.51 11.78 -6.64
C LEU A 154 -5.91 12.17 -8.00
N HIS A 155 -4.67 12.66 -8.04
CA HIS A 155 -4.03 13.07 -9.29
C HIS A 155 -3.77 11.86 -10.22
N ASP A 156 -3.66 12.17 -11.51
CA ASP A 156 -3.49 11.20 -12.58
C ASP A 156 -2.03 11.19 -13.08
N PRO A 157 -1.27 10.09 -12.90
CA PRO A 157 0.10 9.99 -13.37
C PRO A 157 0.21 9.80 -14.90
N ASP A 158 -0.87 9.47 -15.61
CA ASP A 158 -0.91 9.41 -17.08
C ASP A 158 -1.04 10.83 -17.70
N LEU A 159 -1.37 11.87 -16.91
CA LEU A 159 -1.47 13.24 -17.42
C LEU A 159 -0.07 13.87 -17.55
N ALA A 160 0.24 14.33 -18.76
CA ALA A 160 1.46 15.08 -19.01
C ALA A 160 1.47 16.41 -18.24
N PRO A 161 2.56 16.75 -17.52
CA PRO A 161 2.73 18.08 -16.97
C PRO A 161 2.99 19.10 -18.09
N PRO A 162 2.87 20.41 -17.81
CA PRO A 162 3.36 21.44 -18.72
C PRO A 162 4.85 21.22 -19.05
N PRO A 163 5.32 21.58 -20.27
CA PRO A 163 6.74 21.44 -20.62
C PRO A 163 7.61 22.21 -19.61
N PRO A 164 8.73 21.63 -19.13
CA PRO A 164 9.53 22.21 -18.05
C PRO A 164 10.11 23.59 -18.40
N GLY A 165 10.55 24.35 -17.39
CA GLY A 165 11.08 25.71 -17.58
C GLY A 165 10.06 26.82 -17.30
N TYR A 166 9.17 26.62 -16.32
CA TYR A 166 8.16 27.61 -15.92
C TYR A 166 8.28 28.02 -14.45
N VAL A 167 7.69 29.15 -14.09
CA VAL A 167 7.47 29.56 -12.70
C VAL A 167 6.14 29.03 -12.22
N LEU A 168 6.13 28.37 -11.07
CA LEU A 168 4.94 27.76 -10.49
C LEU A 168 4.28 28.66 -9.44
N ILE A 169 3.11 29.14 -9.84
CA ILE A 169 1.98 29.73 -9.13
C ILE A 169 1.17 28.83 -8.18
N ILE A 170 1.36 28.78 -6.86
CA ILE A 170 0.45 27.96 -6.02
C ILE A 170 -0.77 28.77 -5.58
N ASP A 171 -1.95 28.44 -6.13
CA ASP A 171 -3.24 28.99 -5.67
C ASP A 171 -3.76 28.29 -4.41
N GLN A 172 -4.66 28.94 -3.69
CA GLN A 172 -5.33 28.44 -2.48
C GLN A 172 -6.82 28.77 -2.52
N THR A 173 -7.58 28.16 -1.61
CA THR A 173 -9.02 28.46 -1.50
C THR A 173 -9.25 29.75 -0.72
N ARG A 174 -10.21 30.59 -1.14
CA ARG A 174 -10.49 31.92 -0.53
C ARG A 174 -10.76 31.93 0.97
N GLU A 175 -11.35 30.86 1.49
CA GLU A 175 -11.71 30.74 2.92
C GLU A 175 -10.67 29.97 3.74
N ASP A 176 -9.45 29.82 3.22
CA ASP A 176 -8.37 29.14 3.93
C ASP A 176 -7.93 29.95 5.16
N ALA A 177 -8.05 29.36 6.35
CA ALA A 177 -7.65 29.98 7.59
C ALA A 177 -6.15 30.32 7.63
N SER A 178 -5.31 29.55 6.94
CA SER A 178 -3.87 29.80 6.87
C SER A 178 -3.53 31.10 6.12
N LEU A 179 -4.35 31.50 5.15
CA LEU A 179 -4.22 32.78 4.45
C LEU A 179 -4.53 33.94 5.40
N ARG A 180 -5.72 33.90 6.02
CA ARG A 180 -6.18 34.93 6.96
C ARG A 180 -5.18 35.17 8.09
N LEU A 181 -4.66 34.11 8.69
CA LEU A 181 -3.71 34.20 9.81
C LEU A 181 -2.28 34.54 9.38
N SER A 182 -1.93 34.26 8.12
CA SER A 182 -0.69 34.80 7.55
C SER A 182 -0.77 36.31 7.32
N GLY A 183 -1.96 36.91 7.37
CA GLY A 183 -2.20 38.32 7.01
C GLY A 183 -2.43 38.52 5.52
N ALA A 184 -2.73 37.45 4.78
CA ALA A 184 -2.92 37.52 3.34
C ALA A 184 -4.24 38.21 2.98
N THR A 185 -4.17 39.11 2.00
CA THR A 185 -5.32 39.77 1.37
C THR A 185 -5.40 39.35 -0.09
N GLU A 186 -6.50 39.68 -0.78
CA GLU A 186 -6.57 39.49 -2.24
C GLU A 186 -5.46 40.25 -2.98
N GLY A 187 -5.04 41.41 -2.45
CA GLY A 187 -3.91 42.17 -2.99
C GLY A 187 -2.61 41.37 -2.98
N LEU A 188 -2.39 40.53 -1.97
CA LEU A 188 -1.18 39.70 -1.86
C LEU A 188 -1.10 38.63 -2.96
N PHE A 189 -2.22 38.11 -3.44
CA PHE A 189 -2.23 37.21 -4.59
C PHE A 189 -1.83 37.96 -5.87
N LYS A 190 -2.39 39.15 -6.10
CA LYS A 190 -1.99 40.00 -7.24
C LYS A 190 -0.51 40.36 -7.18
N GLU A 191 -0.01 40.68 -5.99
CA GLU A 191 1.41 40.94 -5.75
C GLU A 191 2.27 39.71 -6.02
N MET A 192 1.87 38.53 -5.56
CA MET A 192 2.58 37.27 -5.84
C MET A 192 2.71 37.02 -7.34
N LEU A 193 1.62 37.19 -8.09
CA LEU A 193 1.61 37.03 -9.55
C LEU A 193 2.47 38.10 -10.25
N PHE A 194 2.39 39.35 -9.80
CA PHE A 194 3.23 40.44 -10.32
C PHE A 194 4.71 40.17 -10.09
N ARG A 195 5.12 39.84 -8.86
CA ARG A 195 6.51 39.55 -8.51
C ARG A 195 7.06 38.36 -9.30
N ALA A 196 6.29 37.27 -9.42
CA ALA A 196 6.73 36.12 -10.20
C ALA A 196 7.03 36.45 -11.67
N ARG A 197 6.32 37.43 -12.26
CA ARG A 197 6.60 37.93 -13.62
C ARG A 197 7.84 38.82 -13.66
N ASP A 198 7.99 39.70 -12.67
CA ASP A 198 9.10 40.66 -12.56
C ASP A 198 10.44 39.97 -12.28
N ASP A 199 10.46 39.01 -11.35
CA ASP A 199 11.64 38.23 -10.96
C ASP A 199 12.13 37.30 -12.08
N HIS A 200 11.24 36.92 -13.02
CA HIS A 200 11.51 35.94 -14.07
C HIS A 200 11.02 36.42 -15.45
N PRO A 201 11.58 37.51 -16.01
CA PRO A 201 11.17 38.03 -17.30
C PRO A 201 11.40 36.98 -18.40
N GLY A 202 10.35 36.66 -19.15
CA GLY A 202 10.39 35.68 -20.24
C GLY A 202 10.16 34.22 -19.82
N ALA A 203 10.04 33.92 -18.53
CA ALA A 203 9.58 32.60 -18.10
C ALA A 203 8.06 32.46 -18.27
N ARG A 204 7.60 31.25 -18.59
CA ARG A 204 6.16 30.94 -18.59
C ARG A 204 5.65 30.87 -17.15
N ILE A 205 4.47 31.43 -16.89
CA ILE A 205 3.78 31.29 -15.61
C ILE A 205 2.77 30.15 -15.69
N VAL A 206 2.84 29.23 -14.72
CA VAL A 206 1.82 28.18 -14.52
C VAL A 206 1.19 28.39 -13.15
N ILE A 207 -0.10 28.72 -13.12
CA ILE A 207 -0.89 28.85 -11.90
C ILE A 207 -1.60 27.52 -11.62
N ARG A 208 -1.23 26.86 -10.53
CA ARG A 208 -1.84 25.62 -10.06
C ARG A 208 -3.09 25.93 -9.21
N SER A 209 -4.27 25.66 -9.76
CA SER A 209 -5.54 25.72 -9.01
C SER A 209 -5.60 24.66 -7.91
N HIS A 210 -6.21 25.00 -6.77
CA HIS A 210 -6.38 24.08 -5.65
C HIS A 210 -7.33 22.92 -6.02
N PRO A 211 -7.10 21.66 -5.60
CA PRO A 211 -7.95 20.52 -5.94
C PRO A 211 -9.43 20.70 -5.57
N GLU A 212 -9.73 21.33 -4.43
CA GLU A 212 -11.11 21.64 -4.05
C GLU A 212 -11.77 22.69 -4.95
N THR A 213 -10.99 23.57 -5.59
CA THR A 213 -11.50 24.53 -6.57
C THR A 213 -11.82 23.85 -7.88
N VAL A 214 -10.95 22.96 -8.34
CA VAL A 214 -11.21 22.13 -9.53
C VAL A 214 -12.47 21.27 -9.35
N GLN A 215 -12.73 20.79 -8.13
CA GLN A 215 -13.93 20.01 -7.80
C GLN A 215 -15.19 20.86 -7.52
N GLY A 216 -15.10 22.20 -7.63
CA GLY A 216 -16.22 23.10 -7.35
C GLY A 216 -16.65 23.19 -5.88
N LEU A 217 -15.81 22.72 -4.95
CA LEU A 217 -16.10 22.70 -3.51
C LEU A 217 -15.83 24.05 -2.84
N ARG A 218 -14.79 24.78 -3.28
CA ARG A 218 -14.43 26.13 -2.80
C ARG A 218 -13.78 26.96 -3.90
N ARG A 219 -14.04 28.27 -3.93
CA ARG A 219 -13.44 29.18 -4.93
C ARG A 219 -11.94 29.41 -4.67
N GLY A 220 -11.15 29.47 -5.74
CA GLY A 220 -9.74 29.87 -5.75
C GLY A 220 -9.57 31.39 -5.91
N HIS A 221 -8.34 31.89 -5.91
CA HIS A 221 -8.06 33.32 -6.08
C HIS A 221 -7.82 33.74 -7.52
N TYR A 222 -7.37 32.83 -8.39
CA TYR A 222 -7.09 33.15 -9.79
C TYR A 222 -8.15 32.59 -10.75
N GLY A 223 -8.40 33.33 -11.82
CA GLY A 223 -9.21 32.93 -12.97
C GLY A 223 -8.50 33.19 -14.30
N PRO A 224 -9.12 32.81 -15.44
CA PRO A 224 -8.59 33.11 -16.77
C PRO A 224 -8.31 34.59 -17.02
N GLU A 225 -9.03 35.48 -16.33
CA GLU A 225 -8.88 36.94 -16.40
C GLU A 225 -7.54 37.46 -15.83
N ASP A 226 -6.85 36.68 -15.01
CA ASP A 226 -5.57 37.07 -14.42
C ASP A 226 -4.37 36.74 -15.33
N LEU A 227 -4.59 35.95 -16.40
CA LEU A 227 -3.55 35.41 -17.26
C LEU A 227 -3.13 36.38 -18.37
N GLN A 228 -1.82 36.39 -18.65
CA GLN A 228 -1.23 37.00 -19.85
C GLN A 228 -1.00 35.96 -20.96
N PRO A 229 -0.79 36.38 -22.23
CA PRO A 229 -0.43 35.46 -23.31
C PRO A 229 0.76 34.58 -22.95
N GLY A 230 0.61 33.26 -23.08
CA GLY A 230 1.65 32.28 -22.76
C GLY A 230 1.62 31.76 -21.31
N GLU A 231 0.77 32.31 -20.46
CA GLU A 231 0.53 31.81 -19.10
C GLU A 231 -0.61 30.79 -19.07
N MET A 232 -0.62 29.95 -18.02
CA MET A 232 -1.55 28.83 -17.91
C MET A 232 -2.18 28.76 -16.53
N LEU A 233 -3.51 28.65 -16.47
CA LEU A 233 -4.22 28.17 -15.28
C LEU A 233 -4.41 26.66 -15.37
N LEU A 234 -3.67 25.91 -14.54
CA LEU A 234 -3.64 24.46 -14.53
C LEU A 234 -4.69 23.86 -13.59
N SER A 235 -5.86 23.55 -14.16
CA SER A 235 -6.95 22.83 -13.50
C SER A 235 -6.88 21.31 -13.65
N ALA A 236 -6.05 20.79 -14.57
CA ALA A 236 -5.87 19.36 -14.75
C ALA A 236 -5.33 18.68 -13.48
N ALA A 237 -5.67 17.42 -13.25
CA ALA A 237 -5.28 16.67 -12.05
C ALA A 237 -3.83 16.16 -12.12
N VAL A 238 -2.88 17.01 -12.53
CA VAL A 238 -1.44 16.68 -12.57
C VAL A 238 -0.88 16.58 -11.14
N GLY A 239 -0.01 15.61 -10.91
CA GLY A 239 0.65 15.35 -9.63
C GLY A 239 1.57 16.51 -9.19
N PRO A 240 1.57 16.90 -7.89
CA PRO A 240 2.43 17.97 -7.38
C PRO A 240 3.91 17.77 -7.70
N ARG A 241 4.43 16.53 -7.62
CA ARG A 241 5.84 16.24 -7.91
C ARG A 241 6.20 16.60 -9.35
N ALA A 242 5.41 16.14 -10.32
CA ALA A 242 5.65 16.44 -11.74
C ALA A 242 5.65 17.94 -12.01
N LEU A 243 4.80 18.70 -11.30
CA LEU A 243 4.76 20.16 -11.41
C LEU A 243 6.00 20.83 -10.80
N LEU A 244 6.50 20.32 -9.68
CA LEU A 244 7.69 20.84 -9.02
C LEU A 244 8.97 20.48 -9.80
N GLU A 245 9.05 19.29 -10.40
CA GLU A 245 10.21 18.88 -11.22
C GLU A 245 10.36 19.73 -12.49
N GLY A 246 9.26 20.20 -13.08
CA GLY A 246 9.28 21.07 -14.25
C GLY A 246 9.47 22.58 -13.94
N ALA A 247 9.34 22.98 -12.68
CA ALA A 247 9.41 24.38 -12.29
C ALA A 247 10.86 24.86 -12.11
N ILE A 248 11.15 26.12 -12.44
CA ILE A 248 12.43 26.79 -12.13
C ILE A 248 12.35 27.64 -10.85
N ALA A 249 11.14 28.04 -10.47
CA ALA A 249 10.85 28.76 -9.25
C ALA A 249 9.42 28.46 -8.80
N VAL A 250 9.16 28.60 -7.49
CA VAL A 250 7.85 28.31 -6.89
C VAL A 250 7.46 29.48 -5.98
N TYR A 251 6.27 30.02 -6.19
CA TYR A 251 5.68 31.10 -5.41
C TYR A 251 4.44 30.58 -4.67
N THR A 252 4.33 30.94 -3.40
CA THR A 252 3.21 30.54 -2.54
C THR A 252 2.98 31.58 -1.46
N ILE A 253 1.77 31.63 -0.92
CA ILE A 253 1.47 32.40 0.28
C ILE A 253 1.64 31.52 1.50
N SER A 254 0.75 30.56 1.73
CA SER A 254 0.80 29.68 2.90
C SER A 254 0.48 28.21 2.60
N SER A 255 0.35 27.86 1.32
CA SER A 255 -0.05 26.51 0.90
C SER A 255 0.92 25.45 1.40
N GLN A 256 0.39 24.29 1.80
CA GLN A 256 1.21 23.14 2.14
C GLN A 256 2.09 22.69 0.95
N MET A 257 1.68 22.95 -0.30
CA MET A 257 2.48 22.59 -1.46
C MET A 257 3.82 23.36 -1.52
N GLY A 258 3.96 24.48 -0.80
CA GLY A 258 5.27 25.11 -0.60
C GLY A 258 6.22 24.30 0.31
N PHE A 259 5.70 23.57 1.30
CA PHE A 259 6.49 22.58 2.03
C PHE A 259 6.92 21.44 1.11
N GLU A 260 6.03 20.95 0.24
CA GLU A 260 6.36 19.93 -0.76
C GLU A 260 7.43 20.44 -1.75
N ALA A 261 7.40 21.73 -2.11
CA ALA A 261 8.44 22.38 -2.90
C ALA A 261 9.81 22.34 -2.18
N VAL A 262 9.85 22.67 -0.88
CA VAL A 262 11.06 22.54 -0.05
C VAL A 262 11.59 21.11 -0.08
N LEU A 263 10.73 20.10 0.09
CA LEU A 263 11.13 18.69 0.03
C LEU A 263 11.68 18.30 -1.35
N ALA A 264 11.08 18.82 -2.42
CA ALA A 264 11.54 18.65 -3.80
C ALA A 264 12.87 19.37 -4.12
N GLY A 265 13.38 20.21 -3.19
CA GLY A 265 14.65 20.92 -3.34
C GLY A 265 14.54 22.35 -3.85
N HIS A 266 13.32 22.87 -4.01
CA HIS A 266 13.10 24.29 -4.25
C HIS A 266 13.37 25.11 -2.99
N ARG A 267 13.73 26.37 -3.19
CA ARG A 267 13.70 27.41 -2.14
C ARG A 267 12.56 28.38 -2.48
N PRO A 268 11.30 28.02 -2.17
CA PRO A 268 10.15 28.76 -2.65
C PRO A 268 10.12 30.20 -2.10
N VAL A 269 9.58 31.12 -2.89
CA VAL A 269 9.25 32.48 -2.45
C VAL A 269 7.93 32.42 -1.70
N VAL A 270 7.98 32.76 -0.41
CA VAL A 270 6.84 32.62 0.51
C VAL A 270 6.37 33.99 0.97
N LEU A 271 5.21 34.42 0.48
CA LEU A 271 4.63 35.73 0.80
C LEU A 271 3.77 35.70 2.07
N GLY A 272 3.41 34.53 2.57
CA GLY A 272 2.73 34.36 3.86
C GLY A 272 3.68 33.92 4.97
N ARG A 273 3.12 33.34 6.03
CA ARG A 273 3.88 32.87 7.21
C ARG A 273 3.53 31.41 7.59
N PRO A 274 3.59 30.45 6.64
CA PRO A 274 3.27 29.05 6.91
C PRO A 274 4.28 28.39 7.85
N PHE A 275 3.97 27.19 8.35
CA PHE A 275 4.79 26.48 9.35
C PHE A 275 6.25 26.22 8.92
N TYR A 276 6.49 26.10 7.61
CA TYR A 276 7.79 25.77 7.03
C TYR A 276 8.66 27.00 6.68
N ALA A 277 8.13 28.22 6.83
CA ALA A 277 8.86 29.47 6.66
C ALA A 277 9.71 29.80 7.89
N GLY A 278 10.81 30.56 7.73
CA GLY A 278 11.65 31.02 8.84
C GLY A 278 12.68 30.02 9.35
N TRP A 279 12.88 28.89 8.65
CA TRP A 279 13.86 27.85 9.03
C TRP A 279 15.07 27.77 8.08
N GLY A 280 15.28 28.80 7.25
CA GLY A 280 16.41 28.87 6.29
C GLY A 280 16.21 28.08 4.99
N LEU A 281 15.02 27.51 4.76
CA LEU A 281 14.69 26.67 3.60
C LEU A 281 13.83 27.35 2.54
N THR A 282 13.49 28.62 2.75
CA THR A 282 12.57 29.41 1.94
C THR A 282 13.14 30.81 1.68
N GLN A 283 12.52 31.55 0.78
CA GLN A 283 12.71 33.00 0.63
C GLN A 283 11.51 33.68 1.25
N ASP A 284 11.63 34.06 2.52
CA ASP A 284 10.52 34.58 3.31
C ASP A 284 10.31 36.07 3.04
N GLN A 285 9.13 36.39 2.49
CA GLN A 285 8.69 37.75 2.13
C GLN A 285 7.47 38.19 2.95
N GLY A 286 6.84 37.29 3.72
CA GLY A 286 5.63 37.57 4.51
C GLY A 286 5.83 38.30 5.84
N GLY A 287 6.99 38.92 6.05
CA GLY A 287 7.33 39.66 7.27
C GLY A 287 8.06 38.82 8.34
N PRO A 288 8.37 39.43 9.51
CA PRO A 288 9.24 38.82 10.51
C PRO A 288 8.61 37.61 11.20
N LEU A 289 9.44 36.59 11.47
CA LEU A 289 9.11 35.37 12.22
C LEU A 289 9.99 35.30 13.48
N PRO A 290 9.73 36.13 14.51
CA PRO A 290 10.66 36.38 15.61
C PRO A 290 10.82 35.22 16.61
N ARG A 291 10.19 34.06 16.38
CA ARG A 291 10.38 32.84 17.20
C ARG A 291 11.13 31.74 16.47
N ARG A 292 11.46 31.95 15.19
CA ARG A 292 12.12 30.96 14.32
C ARG A 292 13.51 31.47 14.00
N HIS A 293 14.49 31.02 14.79
CA HIS A 293 15.89 31.45 14.70
C HIS A 293 16.84 30.32 14.26
N ARG A 294 16.32 29.10 14.12
CA ARG A 294 17.09 27.92 13.81
C ARG A 294 17.08 27.67 12.29
N ASN A 295 18.23 27.33 11.73
CA ASN A 295 18.30 26.78 10.38
C ASN A 295 18.11 25.26 10.44
N LEU A 296 17.19 24.74 9.63
CA LEU A 296 16.93 23.31 9.51
C LEU A 296 17.37 22.80 8.14
N THR A 297 17.77 21.53 8.09
CA THR A 297 17.81 20.80 6.82
C THR A 297 16.41 20.33 6.42
N ARG A 298 16.22 20.03 5.12
CA ARG A 298 14.96 19.44 4.61
C ARG A 298 14.57 18.16 5.37
N VAL A 299 15.57 17.32 5.67
CA VAL A 299 15.39 16.05 6.41
C VAL A 299 14.93 16.32 7.85
N GLN A 300 15.49 17.34 8.51
CA GLN A 300 15.07 17.73 9.86
C GLN A 300 13.66 18.30 9.89
N LEU A 301 13.33 19.19 8.94
CA LEU A 301 11.98 19.72 8.81
C LEU A 301 10.97 18.59 8.56
N PHE A 302 11.31 17.62 7.69
CA PHE A 302 10.50 16.44 7.46
C PHE A 302 10.33 15.59 8.73
N ALA A 303 11.41 15.32 9.47
CA ALA A 303 11.35 14.55 10.71
C ALA A 303 10.39 15.18 11.72
N GLY A 304 10.48 16.49 11.94
CA GLY A 304 9.58 17.22 12.83
C GLY A 304 8.13 17.21 12.33
N ALA A 305 7.91 17.56 11.07
CA ALA A 305 6.57 17.77 10.51
C ALA A 305 5.80 16.47 10.21
N MET A 306 6.49 15.40 9.81
CA MET A 306 5.86 14.16 9.31
C MET A 306 6.01 12.98 10.27
N LEU A 307 7.12 12.87 11.01
CA LEU A 307 7.37 11.72 11.87
C LEU A 307 6.97 11.97 13.33
N LEU A 308 7.27 13.17 13.84
CA LEU A 308 7.18 13.46 15.27
C LEU A 308 5.91 14.22 15.68
N ALA A 309 5.51 15.24 14.93
CA ALA A 309 4.36 16.08 15.31
C ALA A 309 2.99 15.40 15.11
N PRO A 310 2.72 14.67 14.02
CA PRO A 310 1.40 14.08 13.81
C PRO A 310 1.16 12.81 14.63
N VAL A 311 -0.09 12.60 15.00
CA VAL A 311 -0.59 11.31 15.46
C VAL A 311 -1.15 10.54 14.25
N TRP A 312 -0.51 9.42 13.91
CA TRP A 312 -0.89 8.57 12.77
C TRP A 312 -1.83 7.44 13.19
N TYR A 313 -2.65 7.00 12.23
CA TYR A 313 -3.71 6.01 12.43
C TYR A 313 -3.75 4.98 11.31
N ASP A 314 -3.86 3.72 11.71
CA ASP A 314 -4.04 2.59 10.81
C ASP A 314 -5.55 2.25 10.70
N PRO A 315 -6.20 2.52 9.56
CA PRO A 315 -7.62 2.26 9.35
C PRO A 315 -7.97 0.76 9.22
N CYS A 316 -7.01 -0.12 8.99
CA CYS A 316 -7.24 -1.56 8.96
C CYS A 316 -7.10 -2.17 10.36
N ARG A 317 -6.07 -1.79 11.11
CA ARG A 317 -5.82 -2.30 12.48
C ARG A 317 -6.61 -1.56 13.57
N ASP A 318 -7.18 -0.41 13.24
CA ASP A 318 -7.91 0.47 14.15
C ASP A 318 -7.09 0.83 15.42
N ARG A 319 -5.85 1.27 15.20
CA ARG A 319 -4.94 1.71 16.26
C ARG A 319 -4.11 2.91 15.81
N LEU A 320 -3.52 3.61 16.78
CA LEU A 320 -2.42 4.53 16.48
C LEU A 320 -1.23 3.75 15.92
N CYS A 321 -0.49 4.37 15.01
CA CYS A 321 0.63 3.75 14.32
C CYS A 321 1.76 4.74 14.08
N SER A 322 2.84 4.24 13.48
CA SER A 322 3.94 5.05 12.96
C SER A 322 3.58 5.71 11.62
N PHE A 323 4.37 6.71 11.21
CA PHE A 323 4.28 7.31 9.88
C PHE A 323 4.43 6.25 8.78
N GLU A 324 5.37 5.32 8.94
CA GLU A 324 5.68 4.29 7.95
C GLU A 324 4.48 3.35 7.74
N GLU A 325 3.79 2.95 8.80
CA GLU A 325 2.59 2.11 8.71
C GLU A 325 1.41 2.85 8.05
N ALA A 326 1.21 4.14 8.39
CA ALA A 326 0.21 4.97 7.72
C ALA A 326 0.55 5.16 6.22
N LEU A 327 1.82 5.28 5.89
CA LEU A 327 2.31 5.39 4.52
C LEU A 327 2.14 4.08 3.74
N ASP A 328 2.44 2.92 4.35
CA ASP A 328 2.20 1.59 3.76
C ASP A 328 0.71 1.43 3.39
N GLN A 329 -0.18 1.90 4.26
CA GLN A 329 -1.62 1.88 4.01
C GLN A 329 -2.04 2.85 2.90
N LEU A 330 -1.47 4.05 2.84
CA LEU A 330 -1.79 5.00 1.77
C LEU A 330 -1.31 4.49 0.41
N GLU A 331 -0.10 3.95 0.33
CA GLU A 331 0.47 3.38 -0.89
C GLU A 331 -0.43 2.27 -1.44
N ALA A 332 -0.96 1.39 -0.58
CA ALA A 332 -1.91 0.35 -0.99
C ALA A 332 -3.21 0.95 -1.58
N GLU A 333 -3.77 1.99 -0.97
CA GLU A 333 -4.99 2.64 -1.49
C GLU A 333 -4.73 3.43 -2.78
N VAL A 334 -3.60 4.13 -2.88
CA VAL A 334 -3.20 4.92 -4.06
C VAL A 334 -2.91 4.00 -5.24
N ARG A 335 -2.19 2.89 -5.02
CA ARG A 335 -1.93 1.89 -6.06
C ARG A 335 -3.22 1.34 -6.63
N ALA A 336 -4.14 0.91 -5.76
CA ALA A 336 -5.45 0.40 -6.18
C ALA A 336 -6.24 1.46 -6.99
N LEU A 337 -6.29 2.71 -6.52
CA LEU A 337 -6.94 3.81 -7.23
C LEU A 337 -6.35 4.02 -8.64
N ARG A 338 -5.01 4.05 -8.75
CA ARG A 338 -4.31 4.35 -10.01
C ARG A 338 -4.47 3.23 -11.02
N GLU A 339 -4.24 1.99 -10.60
CA GLU A 339 -4.37 0.81 -11.47
C GLU A 339 -5.82 0.62 -11.93
N ASP A 340 -6.79 0.84 -11.04
CA ASP A 340 -8.21 0.54 -11.32
C ASP A 340 -8.98 1.70 -11.95
N ARG A 341 -8.35 2.87 -12.16
CA ARG A 341 -9.04 4.11 -12.56
C ARG A 341 -9.88 3.97 -13.83
N ARG A 342 -9.38 3.22 -14.82
CA ARG A 342 -10.10 2.98 -16.08
C ARG A 342 -11.23 1.97 -15.89
N GLY A 343 -11.13 1.10 -14.89
CA GLY A 343 -12.01 -0.05 -14.65
C GLY A 343 -11.68 -1.21 -15.57
N TYR A 344 -12.30 -2.37 -15.31
CA TYR A 344 -11.98 -3.61 -16.02
C TYR A 344 -13.18 -4.25 -16.72
N VAL A 345 -12.88 -4.95 -17.82
CA VAL A 345 -13.70 -6.01 -18.38
C VAL A 345 -12.99 -7.35 -18.13
N ALA A 346 -13.61 -8.23 -17.36
CA ALA A 346 -13.09 -9.52 -16.97
C ALA A 346 -13.62 -10.63 -17.89
N LEU A 347 -12.73 -11.24 -18.68
CA LEU A 347 -13.04 -12.29 -19.65
C LEU A 347 -12.92 -13.68 -19.03
N GLY A 348 -13.92 -14.53 -19.27
CA GLY A 348 -13.86 -15.96 -18.96
C GLY A 348 -13.84 -16.30 -17.47
N MET A 349 -14.20 -15.35 -16.59
CA MET A 349 -14.14 -15.56 -15.15
C MET A 349 -15.27 -16.46 -14.64
N ARG A 350 -14.87 -17.58 -14.01
CA ARG A 350 -15.78 -18.48 -13.28
C ARG A 350 -16.63 -17.70 -12.27
N LEU A 351 -17.91 -18.06 -12.15
CA LEU A 351 -18.90 -17.33 -11.34
C LEU A 351 -18.45 -17.08 -9.89
N TRP A 352 -17.86 -18.11 -9.25
CA TRP A 352 -17.41 -18.00 -7.86
C TRP A 352 -16.25 -17.01 -7.66
N LYS A 353 -15.44 -16.72 -8.69
CA LYS A 353 -14.34 -15.73 -8.63
C LYS A 353 -14.85 -14.30 -8.71
N ARG A 354 -16.04 -14.08 -9.28
CA ARG A 354 -16.55 -12.73 -9.59
C ARG A 354 -16.70 -11.84 -8.36
N GLY A 355 -17.16 -12.39 -7.23
CA GLY A 355 -17.29 -11.63 -5.98
C GLY A 355 -15.95 -11.15 -5.41
N ALA A 356 -14.92 -11.99 -5.47
CA ALA A 356 -13.57 -11.61 -5.06
C ALA A 356 -12.97 -10.56 -6.00
N LEU A 357 -13.07 -10.77 -7.32
CA LEU A 357 -12.59 -9.81 -8.31
C LEU A 357 -13.30 -8.45 -8.19
N GLN A 358 -14.60 -8.44 -7.94
CA GLN A 358 -15.36 -7.21 -7.69
C GLN A 358 -14.90 -6.50 -6.41
N SER A 359 -14.43 -7.24 -5.39
CA SER A 359 -13.89 -6.65 -4.16
C SER A 359 -12.50 -6.05 -4.35
N PHE A 360 -11.65 -6.68 -5.16
CA PHE A 360 -10.28 -6.21 -5.43
C PHE A 360 -10.21 -5.08 -6.45
N PHE A 361 -10.96 -5.20 -7.54
CA PHE A 361 -10.80 -4.38 -8.74
C PHE A 361 -12.03 -3.51 -9.06
N GLY A 362 -13.06 -3.57 -8.21
CA GLY A 362 -14.36 -2.97 -8.47
C GLY A 362 -14.66 -1.69 -7.70
N ARG A 363 -13.68 -1.13 -6.96
CA ARG A 363 -13.88 0.01 -6.05
C ARG A 363 -14.10 1.32 -6.79
N GLU A 364 -13.30 1.61 -7.82
CA GLU A 364 -13.42 2.86 -8.60
C GLU A 364 -14.53 2.75 -9.66
N LYS A 365 -14.60 1.61 -10.34
CA LYS A 365 -15.68 1.26 -11.27
C LYS A 365 -16.02 -0.22 -11.10
N PRO A 366 -17.30 -0.62 -11.16
CA PRO A 366 -17.68 -2.03 -11.12
C PRO A 366 -16.97 -2.84 -12.22
N VAL A 367 -16.57 -4.07 -11.90
CA VAL A 367 -15.97 -5.00 -12.87
C VAL A 367 -17.08 -5.53 -13.77
N ILE A 368 -16.86 -5.46 -15.09
CA ILE A 368 -17.81 -6.01 -16.06
C ILE A 368 -17.34 -7.42 -16.41
N PHE A 369 -18.21 -8.43 -16.30
CA PHE A 369 -17.86 -9.82 -16.62
C PHE A 369 -18.41 -10.21 -18.00
N ALA A 370 -17.52 -10.64 -18.90
CA ALA A 370 -17.85 -11.09 -20.25
C ALA A 370 -17.56 -12.60 -20.39
N GLY A 371 -18.47 -13.31 -21.07
CA GLY A 371 -18.36 -14.75 -21.30
C GLY A 371 -17.50 -15.10 -22.52
N ASP A 372 -17.55 -14.27 -23.55
CA ASP A 372 -16.83 -14.46 -24.82
C ASP A 372 -15.83 -13.34 -25.10
N GLU A 373 -14.79 -13.68 -25.87
CA GLU A 373 -13.67 -12.79 -26.18
C GLU A 373 -14.10 -11.56 -26.99
N GLN A 374 -14.92 -11.74 -28.02
CA GLN A 374 -15.35 -10.65 -28.90
C GLN A 374 -16.15 -9.59 -28.14
N ALA A 375 -17.10 -10.01 -27.31
CA ALA A 375 -17.86 -9.11 -26.46
C ALA A 375 -16.95 -8.41 -25.44
N ALA A 376 -15.99 -9.12 -24.85
CA ALA A 376 -15.05 -8.54 -23.90
C ALA A 376 -14.22 -7.42 -24.54
N LEU A 377 -13.62 -7.67 -25.72
CA LEU A 377 -12.80 -6.71 -26.46
C LEU A 377 -13.64 -5.52 -26.94
N LYS A 378 -14.82 -5.76 -27.52
CA LYS A 378 -15.74 -4.70 -27.97
C LYS A 378 -16.15 -3.81 -26.80
N ARG A 379 -16.45 -4.40 -25.64
CA ARG A 379 -16.85 -3.66 -24.43
C ARG A 379 -15.69 -2.88 -23.85
N ALA A 380 -14.51 -3.49 -23.74
CA ALA A 380 -13.31 -2.86 -23.21
C ALA A 380 -12.95 -1.61 -24.02
N LYS A 381 -12.95 -1.71 -25.35
CA LYS A 381 -12.70 -0.60 -26.26
C LYS A 381 -13.75 0.51 -26.14
N ARG A 382 -15.04 0.14 -26.17
CA ARG A 382 -16.15 1.10 -26.13
C ARG A 382 -16.21 1.89 -24.82
N ASP A 383 -15.94 1.23 -23.68
CA ASP A 383 -16.04 1.84 -22.36
C ASP A 383 -14.69 2.38 -21.83
N ASN A 384 -13.62 2.29 -22.64
CA ASN A 384 -12.23 2.62 -22.27
C ASN A 384 -11.79 1.95 -20.95
N ARG A 385 -11.84 0.61 -20.94
CA ARG A 385 -11.53 -0.25 -19.79
C ARG A 385 -10.42 -1.24 -20.14
N ASP A 386 -9.62 -1.58 -19.14
CA ASP A 386 -8.57 -2.59 -19.28
C ASP A 386 -9.18 -4.00 -19.29
N LEU A 387 -8.53 -4.95 -19.97
CA LEU A 387 -8.96 -6.35 -20.01
C LEU A 387 -8.33 -7.11 -18.85
N LEU A 388 -9.13 -7.91 -18.14
CA LEU A 388 -8.71 -8.76 -17.04
C LEU A 388 -8.93 -10.22 -17.41
N VAL A 389 -7.89 -11.05 -17.36
CA VAL A 389 -7.97 -12.50 -17.63
C VAL A 389 -7.39 -13.27 -16.47
N TRP A 390 -7.86 -14.49 -16.22
CA TRP A 390 -7.16 -15.40 -15.30
C TRP A 390 -5.95 -15.97 -16.03
N ALA A 391 -4.74 -15.87 -15.46
CA ALA A 391 -3.50 -16.16 -16.16
C ALA A 391 -3.48 -17.57 -16.78
N ALA A 392 -3.92 -18.59 -16.02
CA ALA A 392 -3.97 -19.96 -16.50
C ALA A 392 -4.98 -20.21 -17.66
N ALA A 393 -5.95 -19.33 -17.88
CA ALA A 393 -6.95 -19.46 -18.95
C ALA A 393 -6.44 -18.98 -20.32
N GLY A 394 -5.26 -18.35 -20.37
CA GLY A 394 -4.72 -17.73 -21.58
C GLY A 394 -5.23 -16.31 -21.80
N ALA A 395 -4.74 -15.69 -22.86
CA ALA A 395 -5.08 -14.33 -23.26
C ALA A 395 -5.50 -14.31 -24.75
N PRO A 396 -6.26 -13.29 -25.19
CA PRO A 396 -6.54 -13.09 -26.60
C PRO A 396 -5.25 -13.01 -27.42
N PRO A 397 -5.21 -13.59 -28.63
CA PRO A 397 -4.01 -13.61 -29.46
C PRO A 397 -3.58 -12.21 -29.93
N ALA A 398 -4.54 -11.28 -30.04
CA ALA A 398 -4.27 -9.89 -30.38
C ALA A 398 -5.13 -8.96 -29.51
N LEU A 399 -4.51 -7.88 -29.03
CA LEU A 399 -5.18 -6.82 -28.31
C LEU A 399 -5.37 -5.62 -29.25
N PRO A 400 -6.60 -5.07 -29.36
CA PRO A 400 -6.83 -3.80 -30.03
C PRO A 400 -5.95 -2.68 -29.46
N GLU A 401 -5.51 -1.78 -30.33
CA GLU A 401 -4.71 -0.60 -29.94
C GLU A 401 -5.38 0.19 -28.80
N GLY A 402 -4.56 0.62 -27.83
CA GLY A 402 -4.99 1.39 -26.67
C GLY A 402 -5.55 0.56 -25.51
N LEU A 403 -5.83 -0.74 -25.69
CA LEU A 403 -6.23 -1.62 -24.59
C LEU A 403 -5.03 -2.19 -23.85
N ARG A 404 -5.15 -2.25 -22.52
CA ARG A 404 -4.17 -2.89 -21.63
C ARG A 404 -4.75 -4.23 -21.15
N LEU A 405 -3.90 -5.25 -21.09
CA LEU A 405 -4.24 -6.58 -20.55
C LEU A 405 -3.58 -6.77 -19.19
N ARG A 406 -4.35 -7.29 -18.24
CA ARG A 406 -3.89 -7.71 -16.92
C ARG A 406 -4.19 -9.19 -16.70
N ARG A 407 -3.15 -9.98 -16.41
CA ARG A 407 -3.25 -11.39 -16.07
C ARG A 407 -3.31 -11.55 -14.56
N VAL A 408 -4.43 -12.09 -14.09
CA VAL A 408 -4.71 -12.28 -12.67
C VAL A 408 -4.35 -13.68 -12.23
N GLU A 409 -3.69 -13.76 -11.09
CA GLU A 409 -3.39 -15.02 -10.40
C GLU A 409 -3.52 -14.81 -8.89
N ASP A 410 -3.66 -15.91 -8.15
CA ASP A 410 -3.61 -15.86 -6.69
C ASP A 410 -2.22 -15.40 -6.20
N GLY A 411 -2.19 -14.52 -5.20
CA GLY A 411 -0.94 -14.15 -4.53
C GLY A 411 -0.36 -15.28 -3.67
N LEU A 412 0.89 -15.10 -3.22
CA LEU A 412 1.61 -16.11 -2.44
C LEU A 412 1.11 -16.23 -0.99
N ILE A 413 0.64 -15.14 -0.39
CA ILE A 413 -0.06 -15.14 0.90
C ILE A 413 -1.56 -15.08 0.61
N ARG A 414 -2.17 -16.26 0.45
CA ARG A 414 -3.48 -16.35 -0.19
C ARG A 414 -4.63 -16.39 0.80
N SER A 415 -4.65 -17.34 1.73
CA SER A 415 -5.83 -17.61 2.57
C SER A 415 -5.51 -18.55 3.73
N ARG A 416 -6.47 -18.68 4.67
CA ARG A 416 -6.56 -19.79 5.63
C ARG A 416 -7.58 -20.80 5.10
N GLY A 417 -7.10 -21.85 4.43
CA GLY A 417 -7.89 -22.79 3.65
C GLY A 417 -7.62 -22.69 2.15
N LEU A 418 -8.13 -23.67 1.40
CA LEU A 418 -7.82 -23.87 -0.02
C LEU A 418 -8.71 -23.06 -0.96
N GLY A 419 -8.17 -22.76 -2.15
CA GLY A 419 -8.95 -22.16 -3.23
C GLY A 419 -10.00 -23.11 -3.80
N ALA A 420 -9.73 -24.42 -3.81
CA ALA A 420 -10.69 -25.44 -4.20
C ALA A 420 -11.88 -25.52 -3.22
N ASP A 421 -11.65 -25.17 -1.96
CA ASP A 421 -12.69 -24.89 -0.96
C ASP A 421 -13.29 -23.48 -1.12
N LEU A 422 -13.24 -22.85 -2.30
CA LEU A 422 -13.79 -21.52 -2.59
C LEU A 422 -13.54 -20.47 -1.47
N VAL A 423 -12.39 -20.57 -0.78
CA VAL A 423 -11.99 -19.57 0.21
C VAL A 423 -11.53 -18.33 -0.55
N PRO A 424 -12.16 -17.16 -0.29
CA PRO A 424 -11.79 -15.93 -0.98
C PRO A 424 -10.30 -15.62 -0.79
N PRO A 425 -9.59 -15.20 -1.85
CA PRO A 425 -8.19 -14.80 -1.74
C PRO A 425 -8.08 -13.49 -0.94
N LEU A 426 -7.04 -13.38 -0.12
CA LEU A 426 -6.60 -12.15 0.54
C LEU A 426 -5.55 -11.40 -0.28
N SER A 427 -5.02 -12.04 -1.33
CA SER A 427 -4.03 -11.48 -2.23
C SER A 427 -4.27 -11.91 -3.67
N LEU A 428 -4.13 -10.96 -4.60
CA LEU A 428 -4.20 -11.19 -6.04
C LEU A 428 -3.07 -10.44 -6.75
N ILE A 429 -2.56 -11.04 -7.81
CA ILE A 429 -1.62 -10.43 -8.75
C ILE A 429 -2.40 -9.89 -9.94
N ALA A 430 -1.90 -8.83 -10.59
CA ALA A 430 -2.42 -8.30 -11.85
C ALA A 430 -1.27 -7.88 -12.78
N ASP A 431 -0.66 -8.85 -13.46
CA ASP A 431 0.55 -8.65 -14.27
C ASP A 431 0.20 -8.09 -15.67
N GLY A 432 0.87 -7.01 -16.08
CA GLY A 432 0.69 -6.35 -17.37
C GLY A 432 1.62 -6.78 -18.50
N ARG A 433 2.68 -7.54 -18.20
CA ARG A 433 3.70 -7.99 -19.17
C ARG A 433 3.48 -9.45 -19.54
N GLY A 434 3.38 -10.31 -18.55
CA GLY A 434 3.30 -11.76 -18.66
C GLY A 434 2.69 -12.36 -17.41
N ILE A 435 3.30 -13.42 -16.86
CA ILE A 435 2.96 -13.95 -15.55
C ILE A 435 4.17 -14.65 -14.92
N SER A 436 4.35 -14.50 -13.62
CA SER A 436 5.57 -14.93 -12.91
C SER A 436 5.89 -16.43 -12.98
N PHE A 437 4.88 -17.30 -13.13
CA PHE A 437 5.10 -18.74 -13.25
C PHE A 437 5.53 -19.20 -14.66
N ASP A 438 5.46 -18.33 -15.66
CA ASP A 438 5.84 -18.63 -17.05
C ASP A 438 7.22 -18.04 -17.36
N PRO A 439 8.29 -18.85 -17.34
CA PRO A 439 9.65 -18.40 -17.68
C PRO A 439 9.83 -18.19 -19.19
N GLY A 440 8.84 -18.47 -20.04
CA GLY A 440 8.90 -18.23 -21.48
C GLY A 440 8.92 -16.74 -21.85
N GLY A 441 8.36 -15.86 -21.01
CA GLY A 441 8.29 -14.42 -21.25
C GLY A 441 8.61 -13.57 -20.01
N PRO A 442 8.78 -12.24 -20.18
CA PRO A 442 8.99 -11.34 -19.05
C PRO A 442 7.72 -11.19 -18.19
N SER A 443 7.90 -10.87 -16.91
CA SER A 443 6.81 -10.55 -15.97
C SER A 443 7.05 -9.21 -15.26
N ASP A 444 6.01 -8.64 -14.67
CA ASP A 444 6.17 -7.46 -13.81
C ASP A 444 6.98 -7.81 -12.55
N LEU A 445 6.95 -9.06 -12.08
CA LEU A 445 7.84 -9.53 -11.00
C LEU A 445 9.31 -9.45 -11.40
N GLU A 446 9.68 -9.96 -12.58
CA GLU A 446 11.06 -9.88 -13.09
C GLU A 446 11.50 -8.41 -13.27
N ALA A 447 10.57 -7.53 -13.61
CA ALA A 447 10.85 -6.10 -13.72
C ALA A 447 11.16 -5.44 -12.36
N LEU A 448 10.51 -5.88 -11.29
CA LEU A 448 10.79 -5.40 -9.93
C LEU A 448 12.16 -5.90 -9.45
N LEU A 449 12.53 -7.14 -9.79
CA LEU A 449 13.82 -7.75 -9.47
C LEU A 449 15.01 -7.14 -10.24
N ALA A 450 14.76 -6.37 -11.29
CA ALA A 450 15.81 -5.70 -12.06
C ALA A 450 16.44 -4.51 -11.32
N TRP A 451 15.87 -4.08 -10.19
CA TRP A 451 16.32 -2.92 -9.43
C TRP A 451 16.78 -3.32 -8.03
N LYS A 452 17.85 -2.68 -7.56
CA LYS A 452 18.33 -2.87 -6.19
C LYS A 452 17.40 -2.16 -5.20
N LEU A 453 17.03 -2.86 -4.14
CA LEU A 453 16.21 -2.29 -3.09
C LEU A 453 16.94 -1.16 -2.35
N ARG A 454 16.16 -0.14 -1.97
CA ARG A 454 16.60 0.84 -0.97
C ARG A 454 16.72 0.18 0.42
N PRO A 455 17.54 0.74 1.33
CA PRO A 455 17.67 0.23 2.69
C PRO A 455 16.32 0.06 3.42
N GLY A 456 15.38 1.00 3.27
CA GLY A 456 14.06 0.90 3.89
C GLY A 456 13.18 -0.21 3.32
N GLN A 457 13.24 -0.44 2.00
CA GLN A 457 12.52 -1.54 1.34
C GLN A 457 13.06 -2.90 1.80
N ARG A 458 14.39 -3.03 1.85
CA ARG A 458 15.07 -4.23 2.35
C ARG A 458 14.71 -4.52 3.80
N LEU A 459 14.76 -3.51 4.67
CA LEU A 459 14.37 -3.65 6.07
C LEU A 459 12.91 -4.08 6.24
N ARG A 460 11.99 -3.53 5.44
CA ARG A 460 10.59 -3.96 5.42
C ARG A 460 10.45 -5.41 4.99
N ALA A 461 11.16 -5.83 3.94
CA ALA A 461 11.17 -7.22 3.49
C ALA A 461 11.73 -8.17 4.56
N SER A 462 12.86 -7.86 5.19
CA SER A 462 13.42 -8.68 6.28
C SER A 462 12.46 -8.82 7.46
N ARG A 463 11.75 -7.74 7.84
CA ARG A 463 10.71 -7.79 8.89
C ARG A 463 9.55 -8.69 8.48
N LEU A 464 9.06 -8.56 7.25
CA LEU A 464 7.97 -9.41 6.74
C LEU A 464 8.39 -10.89 6.68
N ILE A 465 9.61 -11.20 6.25
CA ILE A 465 10.17 -12.56 6.26
C ILE A 465 10.14 -13.12 7.70
N ARG A 466 10.67 -12.37 8.66
CA ARG A 466 10.67 -12.77 10.07
C ARG A 466 9.25 -13.03 10.57
N ASP A 467 8.33 -12.10 10.32
CA ASP A 467 6.95 -12.19 10.80
C ASP A 467 6.21 -13.41 10.17
N LEU A 468 6.50 -13.75 8.92
CA LEU A 468 6.00 -14.97 8.26
C LEU A 468 6.54 -16.25 8.90
N ARG A 469 7.85 -16.27 9.22
CA ARG A 469 8.51 -17.41 9.87
C ARG A 469 7.97 -17.64 11.27
N GLU A 470 7.97 -16.60 12.10
CA GLU A 470 7.49 -16.64 13.49
C GLU A 470 5.99 -16.93 13.57
N GLY A 471 5.22 -16.44 12.61
CA GLY A 471 3.78 -16.70 12.53
C GLY A 471 3.40 -18.04 11.92
N GLY A 472 4.35 -18.87 11.46
CA GLY A 472 4.09 -20.12 10.75
C GLY A 472 3.24 -19.93 9.49
N VAL A 473 3.26 -18.74 8.89
CA VAL A 473 2.38 -18.38 7.78
C VAL A 473 2.90 -19.03 6.49
N THR A 474 1.97 -19.66 5.76
CA THR A 474 2.20 -20.34 4.48
C THR A 474 1.10 -19.91 3.49
N LYS A 475 1.13 -20.38 2.24
CA LYS A 475 0.11 -19.97 1.25
C LYS A 475 -1.34 -20.26 1.70
N TYR A 476 -1.58 -21.40 2.33
CA TYR A 476 -2.93 -21.87 2.71
C TYR A 476 -3.18 -21.96 4.22
N ASN A 477 -2.15 -21.84 5.08
CA ASN A 477 -2.29 -21.78 6.54
C ASN A 477 -3.17 -22.91 7.14
N LEU A 478 -2.99 -24.14 6.66
CA LEU A 478 -3.66 -25.33 7.17
C LEU A 478 -2.99 -25.81 8.46
N SER A 479 -3.75 -26.40 9.37
CA SER A 479 -3.24 -27.05 10.60
C SER A 479 -3.11 -28.55 10.40
N GLY A 480 -2.13 -29.16 11.07
CA GLY A 480 -1.92 -30.61 11.08
C GLY A 480 -1.08 -31.03 12.29
N PRO A 481 -1.01 -32.34 12.61
CA PRO A 481 -0.08 -32.83 13.62
C PRO A 481 1.38 -32.72 13.14
N MET A 482 2.30 -32.57 14.09
CA MET A 482 3.74 -32.71 13.83
C MET A 482 4.02 -34.18 13.51
N PRO A 483 4.58 -34.50 12.33
CA PRO A 483 4.85 -35.89 11.97
C PRO A 483 6.15 -36.39 12.59
N GLU A 484 6.19 -37.66 12.98
CA GLU A 484 7.43 -38.35 13.31
C GLU A 484 8.13 -38.75 12.00
N VAL A 485 9.43 -38.46 11.90
CA VAL A 485 10.22 -38.72 10.69
C VAL A 485 11.58 -39.33 11.05
N PRO A 486 12.17 -40.18 10.18
CA PRO A 486 13.48 -40.77 10.42
C PRO A 486 14.58 -39.72 10.64
N GLU A 487 15.64 -40.10 11.36
CA GLU A 487 16.87 -39.31 11.48
C GLU A 487 17.70 -39.38 10.19
N GLY A 488 18.48 -38.33 9.91
CA GLY A 488 19.33 -38.22 8.73
C GLY A 488 19.17 -36.88 8.01
N HIS A 489 19.79 -36.74 6.84
CA HIS A 489 19.61 -35.57 5.96
C HIS A 489 18.25 -35.64 5.26
N ARG A 490 17.36 -34.71 5.58
CA ARG A 490 15.94 -34.74 5.18
C ARG A 490 15.67 -33.87 3.97
N ILE A 491 15.20 -34.49 2.90
CA ILE A 491 14.76 -33.81 1.67
C ILE A 491 13.23 -33.80 1.63
N LEU A 492 12.63 -32.62 1.71
CA LEU A 492 11.19 -32.46 1.50
C LEU A 492 10.88 -32.33 0.01
N VAL A 493 9.95 -33.17 -0.45
CA VAL A 493 9.45 -33.20 -1.83
C VAL A 493 7.96 -32.82 -1.82
N PRO A 494 7.61 -31.55 -2.12
CA PRO A 494 6.23 -31.11 -2.17
C PRO A 494 5.59 -31.54 -3.50
N GLY A 495 4.55 -32.36 -3.40
CA GLY A 495 3.68 -32.72 -4.50
C GLY A 495 2.94 -31.52 -5.06
N GLN A 496 2.63 -31.59 -6.35
CA GLN A 496 1.95 -30.53 -7.09
C GLN A 496 0.70 -31.07 -7.79
N VAL A 497 -0.16 -30.17 -8.22
CA VAL A 497 -1.25 -30.51 -9.12
C VAL A 497 -0.67 -30.62 -10.55
N GLU A 498 -0.83 -31.78 -11.18
CA GLU A 498 -0.12 -32.08 -12.44
C GLU A 498 -0.66 -31.31 -13.66
N ASP A 499 -1.91 -30.84 -13.61
CA ASP A 499 -2.50 -29.99 -14.65
C ASP A 499 -2.37 -28.47 -14.33
N ASP A 500 -1.53 -28.10 -13.37
CA ASP A 500 -1.27 -26.69 -13.04
C ASP A 500 -0.51 -25.97 -14.16
N ALA A 501 -0.89 -24.71 -14.43
CA ALA A 501 -0.24 -23.90 -15.45
C ALA A 501 1.26 -23.66 -15.15
N SER A 502 1.62 -23.52 -13.88
CA SER A 502 3.01 -23.39 -13.44
C SER A 502 3.84 -24.64 -13.74
N LEU A 503 3.25 -25.84 -13.78
CA LEU A 503 3.96 -27.06 -14.16
C LEU A 503 4.05 -27.20 -15.69
N ARG A 504 2.94 -26.89 -16.39
CA ARG A 504 2.87 -26.94 -17.85
C ARG A 504 3.83 -25.96 -18.53
N LEU A 505 3.96 -24.75 -17.98
CA LEU A 505 4.75 -23.66 -18.56
C LEU A 505 6.11 -23.46 -17.88
N GLY A 506 6.28 -23.92 -16.63
CA GLY A 506 7.46 -23.65 -15.81
C GLY A 506 8.75 -24.37 -16.20
N GLY A 507 8.90 -24.80 -17.46
CA GLY A 507 10.19 -25.21 -18.03
C GLY A 507 10.75 -26.57 -17.60
N SER A 508 10.07 -27.32 -16.75
CA SER A 508 10.55 -28.66 -16.33
C SER A 508 10.33 -29.71 -17.42
N ALA A 509 11.32 -30.60 -17.59
CA ALA A 509 11.20 -31.83 -18.37
C ALA A 509 10.37 -32.90 -17.62
N ILE A 510 10.51 -32.95 -16.29
CA ILE A 510 9.71 -33.81 -15.41
C ILE A 510 8.43 -33.06 -15.05
N ARG A 511 7.27 -33.64 -15.39
CA ARG A 511 5.95 -33.01 -15.22
C ARG A 511 4.96 -33.87 -14.46
N SER A 512 5.46 -34.79 -13.65
CA SER A 512 4.64 -35.64 -12.78
C SER A 512 5.27 -35.75 -11.39
N ASN A 513 4.42 -35.95 -10.40
CA ASN A 513 4.83 -36.14 -9.01
C ASN A 513 5.67 -37.40 -8.82
N LEU A 514 5.30 -38.49 -9.51
CA LEU A 514 6.08 -39.72 -9.53
C LEU A 514 7.46 -39.51 -10.17
N GLY A 515 7.53 -38.77 -11.28
CA GLY A 515 8.80 -38.43 -11.92
C GLY A 515 9.70 -37.58 -11.02
N LEU A 516 9.11 -36.64 -10.26
CA LEU A 516 9.83 -35.85 -9.25
C LEU A 516 10.41 -36.76 -8.17
N LEU A 517 9.60 -37.63 -7.55
CA LEU A 517 10.07 -38.56 -6.52
C LEU A 517 11.18 -39.49 -7.00
N ARG A 518 11.03 -40.07 -8.20
CA ARG A 518 12.06 -40.92 -8.81
C ARG A 518 13.37 -40.17 -8.99
N SER A 519 13.31 -38.97 -9.58
CA SER A 519 14.51 -38.15 -9.79
C SER A 519 15.19 -37.74 -8.48
N VAL A 520 14.42 -37.47 -7.41
CA VAL A 520 14.99 -37.12 -6.10
C VAL A 520 15.68 -38.34 -5.49
N ARG A 521 15.04 -39.51 -5.50
CA ARG A 521 15.64 -40.75 -4.96
C ARG A 521 16.88 -41.18 -5.73
N GLU A 522 16.84 -41.11 -7.06
CA GLU A 522 17.99 -41.45 -7.92
C GLU A 522 19.21 -40.57 -7.64
N GLN A 523 19.01 -39.27 -7.42
CA GLN A 523 20.11 -38.34 -7.15
C GLN A 523 20.53 -38.28 -5.68
N ASN A 524 19.69 -38.76 -4.76
CA ASN A 524 19.92 -38.71 -3.32
C ASN A 524 19.63 -40.08 -2.68
N PRO A 525 20.41 -41.13 -3.02
CA PRO A 525 20.08 -42.51 -2.63
C PRO A 525 20.07 -42.73 -1.12
N THR A 526 20.87 -41.98 -0.36
CA THR A 526 21.03 -42.13 1.10
C THR A 526 20.24 -41.11 1.93
N ALA A 527 19.57 -40.16 1.29
CA ALA A 527 18.81 -39.13 2.00
C ALA A 527 17.46 -39.67 2.49
N VAL A 528 16.94 -39.04 3.56
CA VAL A 528 15.58 -39.28 4.05
C VAL A 528 14.61 -38.43 3.23
N ILE A 529 13.81 -39.05 2.38
CA ILE A 529 12.85 -38.37 1.50
C ILE A 529 11.51 -38.26 2.22
N LEU A 530 11.10 -37.02 2.47
CA LEU A 530 9.82 -36.66 3.05
C LEU A 530 8.87 -36.25 1.92
N TRP A 531 7.87 -37.08 1.62
CA TRP A 531 6.85 -36.78 0.62
C TRP A 531 5.70 -36.00 1.25
N LYS A 532 5.26 -34.91 0.61
CA LYS A 532 4.06 -34.19 1.01
C LYS A 532 3.16 -33.94 -0.19
N ALA A 533 2.05 -34.67 -0.32
CA ALA A 533 1.14 -34.46 -1.42
C ALA A 533 0.45 -33.07 -1.37
N HIS A 534 0.04 -32.58 -2.53
CA HIS A 534 -0.70 -31.32 -2.60
C HIS A 534 -2.09 -31.51 -1.95
N PRO A 535 -2.57 -30.56 -1.14
CA PRO A 535 -3.83 -30.73 -0.42
C PRO A 535 -5.05 -30.90 -1.34
N ASP A 536 -5.11 -30.23 -2.50
CA ASP A 536 -6.18 -30.46 -3.49
C ASP A 536 -6.13 -31.87 -4.13
N VAL A 537 -4.96 -32.52 -4.15
CA VAL A 537 -4.79 -33.90 -4.64
C VAL A 537 -5.25 -34.88 -3.56
N VAL A 538 -4.84 -34.67 -2.30
CA VAL A 538 -5.31 -35.45 -1.15
C VAL A 538 -6.83 -35.40 -1.04
N ALA A 539 -7.44 -34.23 -1.29
CA ALA A 539 -8.89 -34.05 -1.30
C ALA A 539 -9.60 -34.65 -2.53
N GLY A 540 -8.86 -35.25 -3.49
CA GLY A 540 -9.42 -35.84 -4.72
C GLY A 540 -9.97 -34.82 -5.73
N LEU A 541 -9.65 -33.53 -5.56
CA LEU A 541 -10.20 -32.44 -6.37
C LEU A 541 -9.41 -32.22 -7.66
N ARG A 542 -8.13 -32.62 -7.69
CA ARG A 542 -7.19 -32.38 -8.80
C ARG A 542 -6.27 -33.59 -9.06
N PRO A 543 -5.77 -33.76 -10.30
CA PRO A 543 -4.84 -34.84 -10.64
C PRO A 543 -3.45 -34.64 -10.01
N GLY A 544 -2.73 -35.75 -9.87
CA GLY A 544 -1.38 -35.80 -9.30
C GLY A 544 -1.18 -36.81 -8.17
N ALA A 545 -2.15 -37.69 -7.91
CA ALA A 545 -1.98 -38.75 -6.93
C ALA A 545 -0.89 -39.72 -7.40
N VAL A 546 0.04 -40.06 -6.51
CA VAL A 546 1.05 -41.10 -6.73
C VAL A 546 0.57 -42.37 -6.06
N PRO A 547 0.67 -43.56 -6.69
CA PRO A 547 0.28 -44.82 -6.05
C PRO A 547 1.04 -45.04 -4.74
N ALA A 548 0.34 -45.56 -3.73
CA ALA A 548 0.90 -45.67 -2.37
C ALA A 548 2.13 -46.59 -2.32
N GLU A 549 2.16 -47.64 -3.14
CA GLU A 549 3.29 -48.55 -3.30
C GLU A 549 4.54 -47.86 -3.87
N GLU A 550 4.36 -46.91 -4.80
CA GLU A 550 5.47 -46.14 -5.37
C GLU A 550 5.97 -45.10 -4.36
N VAL A 551 5.07 -44.45 -3.60
CA VAL A 551 5.45 -43.54 -2.51
C VAL A 551 6.25 -44.31 -1.46
N ALA A 552 5.79 -45.48 -1.01
CA ALA A 552 6.48 -46.28 -0.01
C ALA A 552 7.86 -46.80 -0.49
N ALA A 553 8.02 -47.00 -1.80
CA ALA A 553 9.29 -47.42 -2.39
C ALA A 553 10.29 -46.25 -2.55
N LEU A 554 9.80 -45.01 -2.71
CA LEU A 554 10.63 -43.85 -3.06
C LEU A 554 10.83 -42.89 -1.88
N ALA A 555 9.88 -42.79 -0.95
CA ALA A 555 9.89 -41.88 0.19
C ALA A 555 9.94 -42.64 1.52
N ASP A 556 10.66 -42.08 2.49
CA ASP A 556 10.84 -42.66 3.82
C ASP A 556 9.73 -42.24 4.81
N ALA A 557 9.05 -41.12 4.53
CA ALA A 557 7.87 -40.69 5.28
C ALA A 557 6.88 -39.91 4.40
N CYS A 558 5.59 -40.07 4.67
CA CYS A 558 4.50 -39.33 4.03
C CYS A 558 3.90 -38.33 5.02
N LEU A 559 3.82 -37.07 4.60
CA LEU A 559 3.48 -35.92 5.43
C LEU A 559 2.15 -35.28 5.02
N ASP A 560 1.21 -36.07 4.51
CA ASP A 560 -0.04 -35.56 3.93
C ASP A 560 -0.90 -34.81 4.97
N ASP A 561 -0.93 -35.30 6.21
CA ASP A 561 -1.73 -34.71 7.29
C ASP A 561 -1.05 -33.52 7.99
N SER A 562 0.27 -33.32 7.81
CA SER A 562 0.99 -32.25 8.49
C SER A 562 0.74 -30.87 7.86
N SER A 563 1.02 -29.78 8.58
CA SER A 563 1.02 -28.47 7.95
C SER A 563 2.24 -28.31 7.03
N ALA A 564 2.13 -27.42 6.03
CA ALA A 564 3.29 -27.07 5.20
C ALA A 564 4.41 -26.42 6.04
N HIS A 565 4.06 -25.71 7.12
CA HIS A 565 5.02 -25.12 8.04
C HIS A 565 5.82 -26.20 8.78
N ASP A 566 5.13 -27.19 9.34
CA ASP A 566 5.75 -28.29 10.09
C ASP A 566 6.63 -29.14 9.16
N ALA A 567 6.14 -29.46 7.96
CA ALA A 567 6.93 -30.17 6.96
C ALA A 567 8.22 -29.43 6.59
N LEU A 568 8.15 -28.11 6.39
CA LEU A 568 9.34 -27.28 6.15
C LEU A 568 10.27 -27.21 7.36
N SER A 569 9.73 -27.23 8.59
CA SER A 569 10.55 -27.19 9.81
C SER A 569 11.40 -28.44 10.03
N LEU A 570 11.04 -29.56 9.40
CA LEU A 570 11.76 -30.82 9.46
C LEU A 570 12.79 -30.99 8.34
N ALA A 571 12.76 -30.15 7.31
CA ALA A 571 13.54 -30.33 6.10
C ALA A 571 14.91 -29.64 6.20
N ASP A 572 15.96 -30.37 5.81
CA ASP A 572 17.30 -29.82 5.60
C ASP A 572 17.45 -29.25 4.18
N GLU A 573 16.69 -29.77 3.22
CA GLU A 573 16.64 -29.32 1.83
C GLU A 573 15.24 -29.54 1.23
N VAL A 574 14.87 -28.73 0.23
CA VAL A 574 13.64 -28.90 -0.55
C VAL A 574 13.96 -29.17 -2.01
N TRP A 575 13.35 -30.21 -2.59
CA TRP A 575 13.42 -30.50 -4.03
C TRP A 575 12.06 -30.34 -4.67
N THR A 576 11.93 -29.48 -5.68
CA THR A 576 10.64 -29.18 -6.30
C THR A 576 10.74 -28.95 -7.79
N MET A 577 9.64 -29.13 -8.54
CA MET A 577 9.58 -28.70 -9.93
C MET A 577 9.31 -27.20 -9.99
N THR A 578 8.13 -26.77 -9.54
CA THR A 578 7.71 -25.36 -9.61
C THR A 578 6.83 -24.91 -8.44
N SER A 579 6.77 -25.70 -7.35
CA SER A 579 5.87 -25.44 -6.22
C SER A 579 6.18 -24.12 -5.52
N GLY A 580 5.15 -23.41 -5.05
CA GLY A 580 5.34 -22.26 -4.15
C GLY A 580 6.07 -22.61 -2.86
N THR A 581 6.05 -23.89 -2.43
CA THR A 581 6.76 -24.36 -1.24
C THR A 581 8.28 -24.15 -1.33
N GLY A 582 8.88 -24.19 -2.52
CA GLY A 582 10.30 -23.87 -2.67
C GLY A 582 10.61 -22.42 -2.30
N PHE A 583 9.75 -21.47 -2.65
CA PHE A 583 9.92 -20.09 -2.18
C PHE A 583 9.76 -19.98 -0.66
N GLU A 584 8.77 -20.67 -0.08
CA GLU A 584 8.58 -20.69 1.37
C GLU A 584 9.77 -21.28 2.13
N ALA A 585 10.50 -22.22 1.50
CA ALA A 585 11.75 -22.79 2.00
C ALA A 585 12.89 -21.77 1.96
N LEU A 586 13.05 -21.03 0.85
CA LEU A 586 14.03 -19.94 0.73
C LEU A 586 13.85 -18.87 1.81
N LEU A 587 12.60 -18.46 2.08
CA LEU A 587 12.30 -17.49 3.14
C LEU A 587 12.72 -18.00 4.53
N ARG A 588 12.83 -19.31 4.72
CA ARG A 588 13.26 -19.96 5.97
C ARG A 588 14.76 -20.27 6.00
N GLY A 589 15.49 -19.97 4.94
CA GLY A 589 16.92 -20.27 4.81
C GLY A 589 17.20 -21.75 4.51
N ILE A 590 16.22 -22.50 4.02
CA ILE A 590 16.38 -23.91 3.63
C ILE A 590 16.87 -23.94 2.17
N PRO A 591 17.97 -24.64 1.85
CA PRO A 591 18.42 -24.86 0.47
C PRO A 591 17.35 -25.47 -0.41
N VAL A 592 17.29 -25.04 -1.68
CA VAL A 592 16.28 -25.49 -2.64
C VAL A 592 16.90 -25.92 -3.95
N THR A 593 16.57 -27.13 -4.38
CA THR A 593 16.87 -27.66 -5.72
C THR A 593 15.61 -27.61 -6.60
N CYS A 594 15.71 -26.96 -7.76
CA CYS A 594 14.60 -26.76 -8.71
C CYS A 594 14.78 -27.62 -9.97
N LEU A 595 13.83 -28.51 -10.27
CA LEU A 595 13.77 -29.29 -11.51
C LEU A 595 13.13 -28.48 -12.67
N GLY A 596 12.34 -27.47 -12.33
CA GLY A 596 11.80 -26.49 -13.27
C GLY A 596 12.39 -25.11 -13.06
N MET A 597 11.72 -24.10 -13.61
CA MET A 597 12.09 -22.69 -13.52
C MET A 597 10.93 -21.87 -12.94
N PRO A 598 10.57 -22.06 -11.66
CA PRO A 598 9.58 -21.24 -10.98
C PRO A 598 10.04 -19.77 -10.86
N PHE A 599 9.16 -18.88 -10.41
CA PHE A 599 9.46 -17.44 -10.34
C PHE A 599 10.68 -17.08 -9.48
N TYR A 600 11.01 -17.93 -8.49
CA TYR A 600 12.12 -17.74 -7.55
C TYR A 600 13.42 -18.44 -7.98
N ALA A 601 13.40 -19.18 -9.10
CA ALA A 601 14.57 -19.83 -9.68
C ALA A 601 15.27 -18.95 -10.73
N GLY A 602 16.55 -19.19 -10.96
CA GLY A 602 17.36 -18.48 -11.95
C GLY A 602 18.01 -17.19 -11.44
N TRP A 603 17.95 -16.95 -10.13
CA TRP A 603 18.47 -15.74 -9.47
C TRP A 603 19.70 -16.00 -8.58
N GLY A 604 20.24 -17.22 -8.59
CA GLY A 604 21.36 -17.62 -7.73
C GLY A 604 20.99 -17.97 -6.29
N LEU A 605 19.69 -17.96 -5.95
CA LEU A 605 19.17 -18.36 -4.64
C LEU A 605 18.85 -19.87 -4.55
N THR A 606 18.86 -20.58 -5.67
CA THR A 606 18.47 -21.98 -5.81
C THR A 606 19.51 -22.76 -6.60
N ARG A 607 19.57 -24.08 -6.40
CA ARG A 607 20.25 -24.99 -7.32
C ARG A 607 19.29 -25.35 -8.45
N ASP A 608 19.48 -24.73 -9.61
CA ASP A 608 18.61 -24.94 -10.77
C ASP A 608 19.13 -26.06 -11.67
N LEU A 609 18.31 -27.09 -11.90
CA LEU A 609 18.66 -28.22 -12.79
C LEU A 609 18.34 -27.94 -14.26
N VAL A 610 17.60 -26.86 -14.53
CA VAL A 610 17.36 -26.36 -15.88
C VAL A 610 18.05 -25.00 -16.06
N PRO A 611 18.64 -24.73 -17.24
CA PRO A 611 19.29 -23.45 -17.50
C PRO A 611 18.32 -22.27 -17.31
N PRO A 612 18.65 -21.27 -16.47
CA PRO A 612 17.78 -20.11 -16.32
C PRO A 612 17.76 -19.25 -17.58
N PRO A 613 16.63 -18.57 -17.87
CA PRO A 613 16.53 -17.63 -18.98
C PRO A 613 17.64 -16.58 -18.89
N PRO A 614 18.24 -16.18 -20.03
CA PRO A 614 19.35 -15.20 -20.02
C PRO A 614 19.02 -13.90 -19.26
N ARG A 615 17.77 -13.44 -19.35
CA ARG A 615 17.29 -12.23 -18.66
C ARG A 615 17.35 -12.30 -17.13
N ARG A 616 17.20 -13.49 -16.52
CA ARG A 616 17.32 -13.66 -15.06
C ARG A 616 18.78 -13.69 -14.63
N ARG A 617 19.65 -14.34 -15.42
CA ARG A 617 21.10 -14.35 -15.19
C ARG A 617 21.71 -12.95 -15.24
N ALA A 618 21.33 -12.15 -16.24
CA ALA A 618 21.79 -10.77 -16.36
C ALA A 618 21.47 -9.96 -15.09
N GLY A 619 20.30 -10.16 -14.47
CA GLY A 619 19.96 -9.51 -13.19
C GLY A 619 20.92 -9.90 -12.06
N VAL A 620 21.32 -11.16 -11.97
CA VAL A 620 22.30 -11.64 -10.98
C VAL A 620 23.68 -11.03 -11.22
N GLU A 621 24.16 -11.06 -12.47
CA GLU A 621 25.48 -10.53 -12.85
C GLU A 621 25.58 -9.01 -12.63
N ILE A 622 24.48 -8.28 -12.82
CA ILE A 622 24.44 -6.83 -12.69
C ILE A 622 24.32 -6.38 -11.22
N ALA A 623 23.49 -7.04 -10.42
CA ALA A 623 23.09 -6.51 -9.11
C ALA A 623 23.29 -7.45 -7.91
N GLY A 624 23.39 -8.76 -8.11
CA GLY A 624 23.22 -9.77 -7.07
C GLY A 624 21.80 -9.75 -6.50
N VAL A 625 21.06 -10.88 -6.57
CA VAL A 625 19.71 -10.97 -6.01
C VAL A 625 19.79 -11.67 -4.66
N GLU A 626 19.41 -10.96 -3.59
CA GLU A 626 19.30 -11.51 -2.24
C GLU A 626 17.85 -11.91 -1.93
N ILE A 627 17.66 -12.67 -0.84
CA ILE A 627 16.33 -13.17 -0.46
C ILE A 627 15.35 -12.01 -0.16
N GLU A 628 15.83 -10.90 0.38
CA GLU A 628 15.04 -9.69 0.60
C GLU A 628 14.54 -9.06 -0.70
N ASP A 629 15.36 -9.06 -1.75
CA ASP A 629 14.98 -8.50 -3.06
C ASP A 629 13.82 -9.32 -3.65
N LEU A 630 13.95 -10.65 -3.59
CA LEU A 630 12.89 -11.57 -4.01
C LEU A 630 11.64 -11.49 -3.14
N ALA A 631 11.79 -11.42 -1.81
CA ALA A 631 10.66 -11.29 -0.90
C ALA A 631 9.92 -9.96 -1.10
N TRP A 632 10.64 -8.84 -1.27
CA TRP A 632 10.02 -7.56 -1.55
C TRP A 632 9.25 -7.60 -2.87
N ALA A 633 9.87 -8.10 -3.95
CA ALA A 633 9.21 -8.19 -5.24
C ALA A 633 7.97 -9.10 -5.15
N ALA A 634 8.09 -10.30 -4.60
CA ALA A 634 7.04 -11.32 -4.62
C ALA A 634 5.92 -11.11 -3.59
N LEU A 635 6.18 -10.38 -2.49
CA LEU A 635 5.23 -10.22 -1.37
C LEU A 635 4.81 -8.77 -1.11
N ILE A 636 5.51 -7.76 -1.64
CA ILE A 636 5.18 -6.34 -1.40
C ILE A 636 4.88 -5.63 -2.72
N GLY A 637 5.82 -5.66 -3.67
CA GLY A 637 5.73 -4.90 -4.91
C GLY A 637 4.76 -5.50 -5.94
N TYR A 638 4.77 -6.82 -6.12
CA TYR A 638 4.01 -7.49 -7.17
C TYR A 638 2.53 -7.73 -6.80
N PRO A 639 2.19 -8.39 -5.68
CA PRO A 639 0.79 -8.65 -5.32
C PRO A 639 0.07 -7.41 -4.76
N ARG A 640 -1.26 -7.46 -4.81
CA ARG A 640 -2.17 -6.59 -4.06
C ARG A 640 -2.82 -7.37 -2.93
N TYR A 641 -3.15 -6.67 -1.85
CA TYR A 641 -3.81 -7.27 -0.69
C TYR A 641 -5.11 -6.56 -0.36
N LEU A 642 -6.06 -7.33 0.18
CA LEU A 642 -7.34 -6.83 0.65
C LEU A 642 -7.56 -7.30 2.09
N ASP A 643 -7.74 -6.37 3.02
CA ASP A 643 -8.06 -6.72 4.40
C ASP A 643 -9.47 -7.33 4.44
N PRO A 644 -9.62 -8.59 4.88
CA PRO A 644 -10.92 -9.25 4.86
C PRO A 644 -11.93 -8.52 5.75
N ILE A 645 -11.48 -7.87 6.83
CA ILE A 645 -12.36 -7.20 7.81
C ILE A 645 -12.87 -5.88 7.27
N THR A 646 -11.97 -4.95 6.95
CA THR A 646 -12.36 -3.60 6.51
C THR A 646 -12.72 -3.52 5.03
N ARG A 647 -12.38 -4.55 4.24
CA ARG A 647 -12.53 -4.58 2.77
C ARG A 647 -11.77 -3.46 2.06
N ARG A 648 -10.69 -2.98 2.68
CA ARG A 648 -9.81 -1.95 2.12
C ARG A 648 -8.58 -2.61 1.48
N PRO A 649 -8.04 -2.06 0.38
CA PRO A 649 -6.67 -2.34 -0.01
C PRO A 649 -5.76 -2.10 1.19
N CYS A 650 -4.84 -3.02 1.47
CA CYS A 650 -3.99 -2.96 2.65
C CYS A 650 -2.56 -3.41 2.32
N PRO A 651 -1.59 -3.17 3.19
CA PRO A 651 -0.25 -3.72 3.04
C PRO A 651 -0.20 -5.20 3.49
N PRO A 652 0.75 -6.02 2.98
CA PRO A 652 0.84 -7.46 3.28
C PRO A 652 0.89 -7.77 4.76
N GLU A 653 1.51 -6.92 5.56
CA GLU A 653 1.66 -7.06 7.01
C GLU A 653 0.29 -7.20 7.71
N VAL A 654 -0.74 -6.47 7.24
CA VAL A 654 -2.10 -6.60 7.78
C VAL A 654 -2.63 -8.02 7.52
N VAL A 655 -2.43 -8.55 6.32
CA VAL A 655 -2.92 -9.89 5.96
C VAL A 655 -2.19 -10.98 6.73
N VAL A 656 -0.86 -10.86 6.90
CA VAL A 656 -0.07 -11.78 7.72
C VAL A 656 -0.59 -11.83 9.15
N GLU A 657 -0.82 -10.66 9.78
CA GLU A 657 -1.41 -10.60 11.11
C GLU A 657 -2.81 -11.23 11.17
N ARG A 658 -3.68 -10.98 10.18
CA ARG A 658 -5.01 -11.61 10.13
C ARG A 658 -4.92 -13.13 10.06
N LEU A 659 -4.01 -13.66 9.26
CA LEU A 659 -3.82 -15.10 9.08
C LEU A 659 -3.29 -15.75 10.36
N ARG A 660 -2.27 -15.13 10.97
CA ARG A 660 -1.68 -15.57 12.23
C ARG A 660 -2.71 -15.59 13.36
N ASP A 661 -3.48 -14.51 13.52
CA ASP A 661 -4.45 -14.37 14.59
C ASP A 661 -5.76 -15.15 14.32
N GLY A 662 -5.86 -15.85 13.17
CA GLY A 662 -7.08 -16.55 12.73
C GLY A 662 -8.25 -15.61 12.41
N ARG A 663 -8.01 -14.29 12.36
CA ARG A 663 -9.01 -13.23 12.09
C ARG A 663 -9.26 -13.07 10.59
N VAL A 664 -9.70 -14.14 9.95
CA VAL A 664 -10.20 -14.11 8.57
C VAL A 664 -11.73 -14.13 8.57
N LEU A 665 -12.37 -13.39 7.66
CA LEU A 665 -13.84 -13.44 7.58
C LEU A 665 -14.29 -14.88 7.28
N PRO A 666 -15.31 -15.40 8.00
CA PRO A 666 -15.83 -16.71 7.74
C PRO A 666 -16.39 -16.77 6.32
N ARG A 667 -16.12 -17.89 5.65
CA ARG A 667 -16.65 -18.21 4.33
C ARG A 667 -18.18 -18.05 4.30
N SER A 668 -18.73 -17.40 3.28
CA SER A 668 -20.19 -17.24 3.19
C SER A 668 -20.89 -18.59 3.19
N ALA A 669 -22.09 -18.67 3.77
CA ALA A 669 -22.86 -19.92 3.85
C ALA A 669 -23.10 -20.54 2.47
N LEU A 670 -23.38 -19.70 1.46
CA LEU A 670 -23.54 -20.12 0.07
C LEU A 670 -22.26 -20.75 -0.50
N LEU A 671 -21.10 -20.11 -0.30
CA LEU A 671 -19.85 -20.68 -0.78
C LEU A 671 -19.55 -22.00 -0.07
N ARG A 672 -19.81 -22.12 1.23
CA ARG A 672 -19.67 -23.39 1.97
C ARG A 672 -20.53 -24.50 1.38
N ALA A 673 -21.80 -24.22 1.10
CA ALA A 673 -22.69 -25.18 0.44
C ALA A 673 -22.18 -25.58 -0.95
N LEU A 674 -21.66 -24.62 -1.73
CA LEU A 674 -21.12 -24.86 -3.06
C LEU A 674 -19.85 -25.72 -3.06
N ALA A 675 -18.86 -25.54 -2.16
CA ALA A 675 -17.76 -26.52 -2.15
C ALA A 675 -18.15 -27.85 -1.53
N LYS A 676 -19.11 -27.91 -0.59
CA LYS A 676 -19.63 -29.20 -0.16
C LYS A 676 -20.24 -29.94 -1.35
N ALA A 677 -21.03 -29.25 -2.18
CA ALA A 677 -21.56 -29.82 -3.42
C ALA A 677 -20.43 -30.18 -4.42
N GLN A 678 -19.40 -29.35 -4.57
CA GLN A 678 -18.27 -29.63 -5.46
C GLN A 678 -17.43 -30.82 -4.98
N GLY A 679 -17.17 -30.95 -3.68
CA GLY A 679 -16.47 -32.10 -3.09
C GLY A 679 -17.29 -33.39 -3.18
N LEU A 680 -18.61 -33.31 -2.94
CA LEU A 680 -19.51 -34.44 -3.16
C LEU A 680 -19.54 -34.86 -4.65
N ALA A 681 -19.58 -33.89 -5.57
CA ALA A 681 -19.54 -34.14 -7.01
C ALA A 681 -18.17 -34.64 -7.50
N ALA A 682 -17.07 -34.29 -6.82
CA ALA A 682 -15.72 -34.78 -7.15
C ALA A 682 -15.62 -36.31 -6.99
N ASN A 683 -16.32 -36.89 -6.01
CA ASN A 683 -16.44 -38.35 -5.85
C ASN A 683 -17.20 -39.03 -7.01
N TYR A 684 -17.93 -38.27 -7.82
CA TYR A 684 -18.64 -38.73 -9.03
C TYR A 684 -17.99 -38.23 -10.33
N ALA A 685 -16.81 -37.61 -10.27
CA ALA A 685 -16.13 -37.08 -11.45
C ALA A 685 -15.79 -38.16 -12.48
N TRP A 686 -15.72 -39.43 -12.08
CA TRP A 686 -15.56 -40.59 -12.98
C TRP A 686 -16.73 -40.79 -13.96
N ILE A 687 -17.93 -40.30 -13.64
CA ILE A 687 -19.12 -40.38 -14.51
C ILE A 687 -18.99 -39.43 -15.71
N TRP A 688 -18.24 -38.33 -15.56
CA TRP A 688 -18.12 -37.27 -16.56
C TRP A 688 -16.75 -37.22 -17.27
N ARG A 689 -15.81 -38.11 -16.90
CA ARG A 689 -14.45 -38.20 -17.47
C ARG A 689 -14.26 -39.36 -18.46
N ARG A 690 -15.32 -40.11 -18.80
CA ARG A 690 -15.34 -41.15 -19.85
C ARG A 690 -16.14 -40.73 -21.10
N GLY A 691 -16.23 -39.43 -21.37
CA GLY A 691 -16.84 -38.87 -22.58
C GLY A 691 -15.78 -38.27 -23.49
#